data_AF-A0A9W8JQU6-F1
#
_entry.id   AF-A0A9W8JQU6-F1
#
_cell.length_a   1.000
_cell.length_b   1.000
_cell.length_c   1.000
_cell.angle_alpha   90.00
_cell.angle_beta   90.00
_cell.angle_gamma   90.00
#
_symmetry.space_group_name_H-M   'P 1'
#
loop_
_entity.id
_entity.type
_entity.pdbx_description
1 polymer ?
#
loop_
_entity_poly.entity_id
_entity_poly.type
_entity_poly.pdbx_seq_one_letter_code
_entity_poly.pdbx_strand_id
1 'polypeptide(L)'
;MAPSSLQQNGHDAFDKAMINHQNAFPTPPTFDSKLEERGYLKFRLAQAFRIFGNLGYNEGVAGHITVRDPIRPDCFWVNPFGLHFSLIQPSDLLLVDHRGKVQDESGPKRLLNTAAYMIHSAIHTARPDVLCAAHTHSIHGKAFSALGKPLDMLTQDTCAFYNDHALYNQFKGIVLEAEEGQHIAATLGNKKAAILQNHGLLVATNTIEATVFFYIALEKACQVQLLADAAAAGSGHATAKITPEDAIYTYKTNGSLKAGWFQGLPEFQLLEHREGLTYKSYKSAHQASCSISPIRRSAKTKTPSNEATGRLSFRASQVIEAYKGHLGVETHLLRTGSPMHTILIPAFLGFTLTKANLFSRNLAYESPFVDHPQLAHDTAALRDRSLERCQTIDASGFKDDHDATFYGGDFSNSPFIWGGGVNFTHSVASGDPFDDSVLLWTRAVPTSSSGSLPDQDVPICLSYKISTSKTLSENIIDSGEAFTSYDVDWTVKVEATGLHADTKYFYQFSDCATKALSPIGSTRTIASPNTPARFVNGGRALVLAIFSCSQYQAGWFNAYGYATYNTSADIFVHLGDYIYESLGNGARIGRQTLGRELATIRDYRQRLNHLVGEFMSGISAMILILRIIVPNLERARVADNAWKAGTADSNDTSSGCSFSPSGACFTDRKLAAVRAYHEWMPIRQVDAQDKLRIWRNFQIDNAGHSTVWKKCFVFWLPGRSLGDGYVSEYINSIATFENRSLMGAAQEKWLYNTLSGSKARGAVWRVICQQIVFTQLNESGEFDLDAWDGYRANRARVLNHLYDNRISNTVILAGDSHANWVSDLAHPNDTTTYNPLTGTGAIGVEFAGTAVTSGSAFGSGIAPTAADQISRVLVDANADLQWSEGSYRGFFTLTIDLRHINATYYAMRNNTPTSLSKPVKTDYRAQLAEDQ
;
A
#
# COMPACT_ATOMS: atom_id res chain seq x y z
N MET A 1 63.46 30.73 -17.00
CA MET A 1 62.87 32.01 -16.55
C MET A 1 61.92 31.72 -15.39
N ALA A 2 61.51 32.73 -14.62
CA ALA A 2 60.83 32.52 -13.33
C ALA A 2 59.40 31.95 -13.46
N PRO A 3 58.89 31.20 -12.45
CA PRO A 3 57.50 30.73 -12.42
C PRO A 3 56.54 31.85 -11.99
N SER A 4 55.73 32.36 -12.91
CA SER A 4 54.74 33.40 -12.64
C SER A 4 53.37 32.82 -12.23
N SER A 5 53.09 32.86 -10.92
CA SER A 5 51.76 33.11 -10.34
C SER A 5 50.51 32.57 -11.08
N LEU A 6 50.15 31.31 -10.84
CA LEU A 6 48.79 30.77 -11.08
C LEU A 6 48.23 30.01 -9.86
N GLN A 7 48.63 30.40 -8.64
CA GLN A 7 48.03 29.97 -7.38
C GLN A 7 47.12 31.06 -6.80
N GLN A 8 46.01 31.34 -7.49
CA GLN A 8 44.79 32.02 -7.00
C GLN A 8 43.86 32.23 -8.21
N ASN A 9 42.77 31.45 -8.30
CA ASN A 9 41.53 31.71 -9.07
C ASN A 9 40.53 30.52 -9.03
N GLY A 10 40.54 29.73 -7.95
CA GLY A 10 39.62 28.58 -7.77
C GLY A 10 38.21 28.96 -7.29
N HIS A 11 38.01 30.18 -6.79
CA HIS A 11 36.73 30.66 -6.25
C HIS A 11 35.71 31.08 -7.32
N ASP A 12 36.16 31.27 -8.56
CA ASP A 12 35.57 32.24 -9.47
C ASP A 12 34.67 31.61 -10.56
N ALA A 13 34.65 30.28 -10.68
CA ALA A 13 33.90 29.58 -11.74
C ALA A 13 32.39 29.50 -11.47
N PHE A 14 32.01 29.07 -10.26
CA PHE A 14 30.61 28.94 -9.85
C PHE A 14 29.91 30.30 -9.79
N ASP A 15 30.58 31.31 -9.23
CA ASP A 15 30.03 32.65 -9.08
C ASP A 15 29.95 33.40 -10.44
N LYS A 16 30.76 33.03 -11.45
CA LYS A 16 30.67 33.55 -12.83
C LYS A 16 29.59 32.90 -13.69
N ALA A 17 29.17 31.67 -13.40
CA ALA A 17 28.13 30.98 -14.17
C ALA A 17 26.73 31.59 -13.96
N MET A 18 26.52 32.35 -12.89
CA MET A 18 25.20 32.76 -12.38
C MET A 18 25.03 34.30 -12.30
N ILE A 19 25.67 35.07 -13.17
CA ILE A 19 25.63 36.54 -13.14
C ILE A 19 24.28 37.07 -13.67
N ASN A 20 23.26 37.09 -12.81
CA ASN A 20 22.30 38.19 -12.78
C ASN A 20 21.51 38.28 -11.45
N HIS A 21 21.18 39.51 -11.06
CA HIS A 21 20.47 39.92 -9.83
C HIS A 21 21.24 39.84 -8.49
N GLN A 22 20.83 40.72 -7.56
CA GLN A 22 21.67 41.26 -6.48
C GLN A 22 21.59 40.49 -5.15
N ASN A 23 21.17 39.22 -5.17
CA ASN A 23 21.03 38.41 -3.95
C ASN A 23 22.31 37.62 -3.68
N ALA A 24 22.90 37.81 -2.50
CA ALA A 24 24.05 37.02 -2.07
C ALA A 24 23.68 35.53 -1.94
N PHE A 25 24.55 34.64 -2.39
CA PHE A 25 24.36 33.19 -2.25
C PHE A 25 24.19 32.83 -0.76
N PRO A 26 23.22 31.98 -0.40
CA PRO A 26 23.07 31.53 0.97
C PRO A 26 24.32 30.77 1.42
N THR A 27 24.62 30.87 2.71
CA THR A 27 25.79 30.27 3.36
C THR A 27 25.36 29.48 4.59
N PRO A 28 26.20 28.53 5.08
CA PRO A 28 25.94 27.83 6.32
C PRO A 28 25.67 28.80 7.48
N PRO A 29 24.66 28.54 8.34
CA PRO A 29 24.31 29.43 9.43
C PRO A 29 25.45 29.55 10.45
N THR A 30 25.59 30.76 11.00
CA THR A 30 26.42 31.05 12.17
C THR A 30 25.58 31.06 13.45
N PHE A 31 26.19 30.83 14.60
CA PHE A 31 25.51 30.70 15.90
C PHE A 31 26.19 31.53 16.98
N ASP A 32 25.40 32.11 17.88
CA ASP A 32 25.90 32.95 18.97
C ASP A 32 26.62 32.15 20.07
N SER A 33 26.45 30.82 20.09
CA SER A 33 27.12 29.93 21.04
C SER A 33 27.31 28.51 20.52
N LYS A 34 28.34 27.81 21.02
CA LYS A 34 28.55 26.38 20.74
C LYS A 34 27.43 25.47 21.25
N LEU A 35 26.62 25.93 22.21
CA LEU A 35 25.44 25.19 22.68
C LEU A 35 24.29 25.26 21.68
N GLU A 36 24.10 26.40 21.03
CA GLU A 36 23.15 26.54 19.93
C GLU A 36 23.62 25.76 18.69
N GLU A 37 24.90 25.85 18.34
CA GLU A 37 25.51 25.05 17.25
C GLU A 37 25.30 23.54 17.49
N ARG A 38 25.54 23.05 18.72
CA ARG A 38 25.20 21.67 19.12
C ARG A 38 23.71 21.37 18.91
N GLY A 39 22.82 22.26 19.34
CA GLY A 39 21.38 22.11 19.15
C GLY A 39 20.97 22.01 17.68
N TYR A 40 21.54 22.85 16.82
CA TYR A 40 21.32 22.85 15.38
C TYR A 40 21.86 21.59 14.72
N LEU A 41 23.09 21.17 15.02
CA LEU A 41 23.69 19.98 14.43
C LEU A 41 22.95 18.69 14.86
N LYS A 42 22.43 18.62 16.09
CA LYS A 42 21.50 17.53 16.49
C LYS A 42 20.20 17.55 15.70
N PHE A 43 19.62 18.72 15.48
CA PHE A 43 18.39 18.89 14.69
C PHE A 43 18.60 18.45 13.23
N ARG A 44 19.64 18.99 12.58
CA ARG A 44 20.04 18.62 11.21
C ARG A 44 20.44 17.15 11.07
N LEU A 45 21.10 16.54 12.07
CA LEU A 45 21.44 15.12 12.01
C LEU A 45 20.18 14.23 12.05
N ALA A 46 19.22 14.55 12.91
CA ALA A 46 17.93 13.85 12.93
C ALA A 46 17.19 14.00 11.58
N GLN A 47 17.19 15.19 10.99
CA GLN A 47 16.64 15.41 9.64
C GLN A 47 17.39 14.62 8.55
N ALA A 48 18.73 14.52 8.61
CA ALA A 48 19.52 13.74 7.66
C ALA A 48 19.13 12.25 7.67
N PHE A 49 18.90 11.67 8.86
CA PHE A 49 18.34 10.33 8.97
C PHE A 49 16.94 10.24 8.35
N ARG A 50 16.05 11.20 8.62
CA ARG A 50 14.69 11.17 8.06
C ARG A 50 14.66 11.37 6.54
N ILE A 51 15.58 12.14 5.96
CA ILE A 51 15.81 12.21 4.51
C ILE A 51 16.24 10.84 3.98
N PHE A 52 17.26 10.20 4.57
CA PHE A 52 17.72 8.87 4.14
C PHE A 52 16.64 7.79 4.27
N GLY A 53 15.81 7.84 5.33
CA GLY A 53 14.67 6.94 5.51
C GLY A 53 13.57 7.17 4.47
N ASN A 54 13.25 8.43 4.17
CA ASN A 54 12.28 8.80 3.12
C ASN A 54 12.76 8.43 1.70
N LEU A 55 14.08 8.30 1.49
CA LEU A 55 14.68 7.85 0.23
C LEU A 55 14.93 6.33 0.17
N GLY A 56 14.60 5.57 1.23
CA GLY A 56 14.79 4.13 1.28
C GLY A 56 16.26 3.68 1.37
N TYR A 57 17.14 4.50 1.94
CA TYR A 57 18.58 4.21 2.04
C TYR A 57 18.97 3.37 3.25
N ASN A 58 18.03 3.06 4.16
CA ASN A 58 18.25 2.16 5.29
C ASN A 58 18.00 0.69 4.94
N GLU A 59 18.71 -0.21 5.63
CA GLU A 59 18.63 -1.67 5.42
C GLU A 59 18.45 -2.33 6.79
N GLY A 60 17.19 -2.56 7.19
CA GLY A 60 16.84 -3.03 8.53
C GLY A 60 17.39 -2.10 9.64
N VAL A 61 18.43 -2.57 10.33
CA VAL A 61 19.13 -1.84 11.41
C VAL A 61 20.54 -1.36 11.03
N ALA A 62 20.95 -1.56 9.77
CA ALA A 62 22.27 -1.19 9.27
C ALA A 62 22.32 0.28 8.80
N GLY A 63 23.54 0.81 8.73
CA GLY A 63 23.81 2.20 8.39
C GLY A 63 23.81 3.16 9.58
N HIS A 64 24.50 4.28 9.39
CA HIS A 64 24.79 5.27 10.43
C HIS A 64 25.25 6.59 9.81
N ILE A 65 24.83 7.68 10.44
CA ILE A 65 25.29 9.05 10.14
C ILE A 65 25.82 9.64 11.45
N THR A 66 26.99 10.25 11.41
CA THR A 66 27.63 10.89 12.57
C THR A 66 27.86 12.37 12.33
N VAL A 67 27.74 13.19 13.37
CA VAL A 67 28.26 14.57 13.36
C VAL A 67 29.12 14.83 14.60
N ARG A 68 30.33 15.33 14.42
CA ARG A 68 31.24 15.72 15.50
C ARG A 68 30.57 16.79 16.37
N ASP A 69 30.72 16.67 17.68
CA ASP A 69 30.12 17.62 18.61
C ASP A 69 30.95 18.93 18.71
N PRO A 70 30.32 20.11 18.63
CA PRO A 70 31.04 21.38 18.57
C PRO A 70 31.47 21.94 19.95
N ILE A 71 31.17 21.22 21.04
CA ILE A 71 31.64 21.51 22.41
C ILE A 71 32.69 20.46 22.86
N ARG A 72 32.51 19.20 22.46
CA ARG A 72 33.46 18.08 22.66
C ARG A 72 33.90 17.51 21.30
N PRO A 73 34.93 18.07 20.64
CA PRO A 73 35.38 17.60 19.32
C PRO A 73 35.94 16.16 19.30
N ASP A 74 36.19 15.60 20.49
CA ASP A 74 36.55 14.20 20.77
C ASP A 74 35.32 13.25 20.86
N CYS A 75 34.12 13.79 20.68
CA CYS A 75 32.85 13.07 20.62
C CYS A 75 32.10 13.35 19.31
N PHE A 76 31.17 12.47 18.96
CA PHE A 76 30.21 12.67 17.87
C PHE A 76 28.80 12.18 18.27
N TRP A 77 27.79 12.79 17.68
CA TRP A 77 26.40 12.33 17.77
C TRP A 77 26.13 11.26 16.71
N VAL A 78 25.33 10.24 17.05
CA VAL A 78 24.97 9.11 16.17
C VAL A 78 23.56 8.56 16.50
N ASN A 79 22.95 7.79 15.59
CA ASN A 79 21.69 7.10 15.84
C ASN A 79 21.82 6.00 16.91
N PRO A 80 20.77 5.78 17.74
CA PRO A 80 20.66 4.56 18.52
C PRO A 80 20.34 3.37 17.60
N PHE A 81 20.94 2.22 17.91
CA PHE A 81 20.73 0.98 17.17
C PHE A 81 19.32 0.43 17.39
N GLY A 82 18.68 -0.06 16.33
CA GLY A 82 17.30 -0.58 16.37
C GLY A 82 16.19 0.46 16.17
N LEU A 83 16.51 1.75 15.98
CA LEU A 83 15.52 2.79 15.64
C LEU A 83 15.52 3.05 14.13
N HIS A 84 14.35 2.94 13.49
CA HIS A 84 14.19 3.21 12.06
C HIS A 84 14.54 4.67 11.72
N PHE A 85 15.23 4.89 10.60
CA PHE A 85 15.78 6.20 10.23
C PHE A 85 14.73 7.31 10.18
N SER A 86 13.56 7.05 9.58
CA SER A 86 12.42 7.99 9.51
C SER A 86 11.83 8.40 10.86
N LEU A 87 12.16 7.70 11.96
CA LEU A 87 11.64 7.96 13.31
C LEU A 87 12.63 8.69 14.22
N ILE A 88 13.88 8.87 13.80
CA ILE A 88 14.93 9.45 14.66
C ILE A 88 14.63 10.92 14.97
N GLN A 89 14.58 11.27 16.25
CA GLN A 89 14.45 12.64 16.74
C GLN A 89 15.75 13.15 17.39
N PRO A 90 15.93 14.47 17.56
CA PRO A 90 17.13 15.04 18.19
C PRO A 90 17.32 14.58 19.65
N SER A 91 16.26 14.11 20.31
CA SER A 91 16.24 13.51 21.65
C SER A 91 16.71 12.04 21.67
N ASP A 92 16.64 11.30 20.56
CA ASP A 92 17.08 9.91 20.47
C ASP A 92 18.60 9.75 20.33
N LEU A 93 19.28 10.77 19.78
CA LEU A 93 20.68 10.70 19.39
C LEU A 93 21.61 10.39 20.59
N LEU A 94 22.54 9.45 20.36
CA LEU A 94 23.64 9.12 21.27
C LEU A 94 24.77 10.13 21.10
N LEU A 95 25.44 10.52 22.18
CA LEU A 95 26.73 11.20 22.14
C LEU A 95 27.81 10.20 22.56
N VAL A 96 28.78 9.95 21.69
CA VAL A 96 29.77 8.87 21.84
C VAL A 96 31.18 9.46 21.73
N ASP A 97 32.13 9.02 22.57
CA ASP A 97 33.54 9.42 22.46
C ASP A 97 34.31 8.57 21.43
N HIS A 98 35.53 9.00 21.08
CA HIS A 98 36.42 8.23 20.18
C HIS A 98 36.84 6.83 20.67
N ARG A 99 36.36 6.36 21.83
CA ARG A 99 36.54 4.99 22.36
C ARG A 99 35.26 4.15 22.38
N GLY A 100 34.15 4.70 21.87
CA GLY A 100 32.86 4.00 21.81
C GLY A 100 32.03 4.14 23.09
N LYS A 101 32.46 4.95 24.06
CA LYS A 101 31.70 5.18 25.29
C LYS A 101 30.54 6.13 25.01
N VAL A 102 29.31 5.64 25.18
CA VAL A 102 28.09 6.45 25.24
C VAL A 102 28.15 7.36 26.48
N GLN A 103 27.93 8.66 26.29
CA GLN A 103 28.02 9.69 27.33
C GLN A 103 26.65 10.00 27.96
N ASP A 104 26.63 10.58 29.15
CA ASP A 104 25.39 10.76 29.92
C ASP A 104 24.37 11.71 29.29
N GLU A 105 24.80 12.63 28.41
CA GLU A 105 23.93 13.54 27.65
C GLU A 105 23.26 12.88 26.42
N SER A 106 23.45 11.57 26.24
CA SER A 106 22.78 10.76 25.22
C SER A 106 21.30 10.55 25.50
N GLY A 107 20.54 10.28 24.45
CA GLY A 107 19.13 9.90 24.51
C GLY A 107 18.80 8.69 25.41
N PRO A 108 17.50 8.41 25.61
CA PRO A 108 17.03 7.35 26.51
C PRO A 108 17.32 5.95 25.98
N LYS A 109 17.29 5.76 24.66
CA LYS A 109 17.79 4.56 23.98
C LYS A 109 19.32 4.65 24.02
N ARG A 110 20.02 3.62 24.53
CA ARG A 110 21.49 3.64 24.73
C ARG A 110 22.25 2.48 24.06
N LEU A 111 21.58 1.75 23.17
CA LEU A 111 22.20 0.70 22.37
C LEU A 111 22.94 1.32 21.18
N LEU A 112 24.25 1.08 21.10
CA LEU A 112 25.14 1.58 20.04
C LEU A 112 25.50 0.45 19.08
N ASN A 113 25.53 0.73 17.77
CA ASN A 113 26.08 -0.19 16.78
C ASN A 113 27.62 -0.09 16.78
N THR A 114 28.31 -1.19 17.09
CA THR A 114 29.79 -1.24 17.12
C THR A 114 30.42 -0.82 15.79
N ALA A 115 29.86 -1.23 14.65
CA ALA A 115 30.39 -0.90 13.33
C ALA A 115 30.28 0.60 13.02
N ALA A 116 29.21 1.26 13.49
CA ALA A 116 29.04 2.71 13.38
C ALA A 116 30.18 3.45 14.05
N TYR A 117 30.51 3.06 15.28
CA TYR A 117 31.61 3.62 16.03
C TYR A 117 32.97 3.31 15.38
N MET A 118 33.27 2.05 15.01
CA MET A 118 34.59 1.67 14.50
C MET A 118 34.98 2.42 13.22
N ILE A 119 34.06 2.52 12.25
CA ILE A 119 34.34 3.21 10.97
C ILE A 119 34.39 4.73 11.17
N HIS A 120 33.36 5.33 11.81
CA HIS A 120 33.24 6.78 11.86
C HIS A 120 34.22 7.41 12.88
N SER A 121 34.57 6.71 13.95
CA SER A 121 35.61 7.18 14.88
C SER A 121 36.98 7.23 14.22
N ALA A 122 37.35 6.21 13.42
CA ALA A 122 38.60 6.20 12.68
C ALA A 122 38.67 7.36 11.66
N ILE A 123 37.59 7.60 10.91
CA ILE A 123 37.49 8.73 9.97
C ILE A 123 37.58 10.07 10.70
N HIS A 124 36.76 10.31 11.73
CA HIS A 124 36.80 11.57 12.48
C HIS A 124 38.12 11.77 13.25
N THR A 125 38.89 10.72 13.54
CA THR A 125 40.24 10.82 14.12
C THR A 125 41.28 11.19 13.05
N ALA A 126 41.24 10.54 11.88
CA ALA A 126 42.17 10.79 10.78
C ALA A 126 41.90 12.11 10.04
N ARG A 127 40.64 12.58 10.04
CA ARG A 127 40.16 13.77 9.33
C ARG A 127 39.46 14.74 10.30
N PRO A 128 40.21 15.63 11.00
CA PRO A 128 39.64 16.67 11.85
C PRO A 128 38.70 17.63 11.11
N ASP A 129 38.92 17.82 9.80
CA ASP A 129 38.10 18.62 8.89
C ASP A 129 36.72 18.01 8.57
N VAL A 130 36.56 16.70 8.78
CA VAL A 130 35.26 16.02 8.64
C VAL A 130 34.42 16.32 9.88
N LEU A 131 33.35 17.10 9.67
CA LEU A 131 32.30 17.37 10.64
C LEU A 131 31.24 16.26 10.62
N CYS A 132 30.85 15.78 9.43
CA CYS A 132 29.78 14.80 9.25
C CYS A 132 30.22 13.64 8.34
N ALA A 133 29.83 12.41 8.68
CA ALA A 133 30.06 11.23 7.85
C ALA A 133 28.82 10.33 7.81
N ALA A 134 28.54 9.72 6.67
CA ALA A 134 27.38 8.87 6.42
C ALA A 134 27.78 7.57 5.72
N HIS A 135 27.22 6.45 6.18
CA HIS A 135 27.35 5.13 5.56
C HIS A 135 26.02 4.39 5.64
N THR A 136 25.57 3.79 4.54
CA THR A 136 24.43 2.85 4.53
C THR A 136 24.65 1.72 3.51
N HIS A 137 23.74 0.75 3.51
CA HIS A 137 23.71 -0.38 2.59
C HIS A 137 22.68 -0.16 1.47
N SER A 138 22.57 1.09 0.97
CA SER A 138 21.63 1.51 -0.08
C SER A 138 21.76 0.67 -1.36
N ILE A 139 20.64 0.47 -2.06
CA ILE A 139 20.46 -0.63 -3.02
C ILE A 139 21.46 -0.55 -4.19
N HIS A 140 21.57 0.61 -4.84
CA HIS A 140 22.41 0.77 -6.03
C HIS A 140 23.88 0.91 -5.66
N GLY A 141 24.19 1.61 -4.56
CA GLY A 141 25.53 1.69 -4.00
C GLY A 141 26.09 0.32 -3.61
N LYS A 142 25.31 -0.51 -2.91
CA LYS A 142 25.64 -1.90 -2.58
C LYS A 142 25.84 -2.74 -3.85
N ALA A 143 24.90 -2.69 -4.79
CA ALA A 143 24.99 -3.43 -6.05
C ALA A 143 26.21 -3.03 -6.91
N PHE A 144 26.51 -1.74 -7.03
CA PHE A 144 27.69 -1.25 -7.76
C PHE A 144 28.99 -1.60 -7.03
N SER A 145 29.02 -1.51 -5.70
CA SER A 145 30.20 -1.89 -4.91
C SER A 145 30.61 -3.36 -5.10
N ALA A 146 29.67 -4.24 -5.45
CA ALA A 146 29.97 -5.64 -5.73
C ALA A 146 30.78 -5.85 -7.03
N LEU A 147 30.84 -4.85 -7.91
CA LEU A 147 31.63 -4.88 -9.16
C LEU A 147 33.12 -4.60 -8.92
N GLY A 148 33.52 -4.13 -7.74
CA GLY A 148 34.93 -3.88 -7.40
C GLY A 148 35.65 -2.86 -8.29
N LYS A 149 34.93 -1.87 -8.82
CA LYS A 149 35.47 -0.81 -9.70
C LYS A 149 35.11 0.60 -9.22
N PRO A 150 35.89 1.64 -9.56
CA PRO A 150 35.47 3.03 -9.38
C PRO A 150 34.31 3.40 -10.31
N LEU A 151 33.65 4.53 -10.03
CA LEU A 151 32.65 5.12 -10.93
C LEU A 151 33.31 5.70 -12.18
N ASP A 152 32.67 5.46 -13.33
CA ASP A 152 32.98 6.15 -14.58
C ASP A 152 32.25 7.49 -14.66
N MET A 153 32.90 8.48 -15.29
CA MET A 153 32.31 9.81 -15.50
C MET A 153 31.34 9.76 -16.68
N LEU A 154 30.12 9.30 -16.45
CA LEU A 154 29.10 9.12 -17.49
C LEU A 154 28.11 10.30 -17.58
N THR A 155 27.96 11.08 -16.52
CA THR A 155 27.07 12.27 -16.48
C THR A 155 27.72 13.46 -15.78
N GLN A 156 27.18 14.66 -16.03
CA GLN A 156 27.57 15.89 -15.33
C GLN A 156 27.56 15.72 -13.80
N ASP A 157 26.63 14.93 -13.25
CA ASP A 157 26.51 14.69 -11.81
C ASP A 157 27.61 13.75 -11.30
N THR A 158 27.98 12.72 -12.08
CA THR A 158 29.10 11.82 -11.73
C THR A 158 30.44 12.58 -11.62
N CYS A 159 30.62 13.65 -12.41
CA CYS A 159 31.81 14.51 -12.35
C CYS A 159 32.02 15.16 -10.97
N ALA A 160 31.01 15.27 -10.11
CA ALA A 160 31.17 15.74 -8.73
C ALA A 160 32.10 14.85 -7.87
N PHE A 161 32.39 13.63 -8.35
CA PHE A 161 33.27 12.63 -7.74
C PHE A 161 34.56 12.39 -8.53
N TYR A 162 34.86 13.19 -9.56
CA TYR A 162 36.06 13.02 -10.39
C TYR A 162 37.34 13.13 -9.54
N ASN A 163 38.11 12.04 -9.48
CA ASN A 163 39.26 11.84 -8.59
C ASN A 163 39.01 12.04 -7.08
N ASP A 164 37.75 12.25 -6.66
CA ASP A 164 37.35 12.56 -5.28
C ASP A 164 36.39 11.52 -4.66
N HIS A 165 36.35 10.32 -5.25
CA HIS A 165 35.92 9.11 -4.55
C HIS A 165 37.06 8.08 -4.52
N ALA A 166 37.07 7.23 -3.48
CA ALA A 166 37.98 6.09 -3.35
C ALA A 166 37.25 4.78 -3.63
N LEU A 167 38.01 3.72 -3.91
CA LEU A 167 37.54 2.34 -3.89
C LEU A 167 38.32 1.60 -2.79
N TYR A 168 37.61 1.07 -1.79
CA TYR A 168 38.16 0.16 -0.79
C TYR A 168 37.87 -1.27 -1.26
N ASN A 169 38.92 -1.95 -1.72
CA ASN A 169 38.85 -3.24 -2.43
C ASN A 169 39.10 -4.46 -1.52
N GLN A 170 38.71 -4.35 -0.25
CA GLN A 170 38.81 -5.43 0.73
C GLN A 170 37.46 -5.61 1.42
N PHE A 171 37.02 -6.85 1.56
CA PHE A 171 35.80 -7.20 2.29
C PHE A 171 36.15 -8.28 3.32
N LYS A 172 36.23 -7.90 4.61
CA LYS A 172 36.58 -8.82 5.70
C LYS A 172 35.36 -9.40 6.44
N GLY A 173 34.15 -8.96 6.12
CA GLY A 173 32.89 -9.44 6.71
C GLY A 173 32.15 -8.34 7.48
N ILE A 174 31.67 -8.65 8.69
CA ILE A 174 31.05 -7.64 9.56
C ILE A 174 32.15 -6.83 10.25
N VAL A 175 32.12 -5.51 10.08
CA VAL A 175 33.14 -4.58 10.58
C VAL A 175 33.10 -4.46 12.11
N LEU A 176 33.74 -5.41 12.79
CA LEU A 176 33.88 -5.46 14.26
C LEU A 176 35.32 -5.17 14.73
N GLU A 177 36.29 -5.19 13.80
CA GLU A 177 37.71 -4.95 14.09
C GLU A 177 38.11 -3.49 13.84
N ALA A 178 38.84 -2.90 14.80
CA ALA A 178 39.28 -1.50 14.70
C ALA A 178 40.23 -1.24 13.52
N GLU A 179 40.98 -2.26 13.08
CA GLU A 179 41.87 -2.17 11.92
C GLU A 179 41.11 -1.86 10.63
N GLU A 180 39.91 -2.41 10.42
CA GLU A 180 39.15 -2.16 9.19
C GLU A 180 38.65 -0.71 9.11
N GLY A 181 38.25 -0.12 10.23
CA GLY A 181 37.96 1.32 10.32
C GLY A 181 39.18 2.18 9.94
N GLN A 182 40.38 1.79 10.37
CA GLN A 182 41.63 2.47 10.02
C GLN A 182 41.98 2.32 8.53
N HIS A 183 41.81 1.12 7.95
CA HIS A 183 42.04 0.90 6.52
C HIS A 183 41.04 1.66 5.63
N ILE A 184 39.77 1.75 6.03
CA ILE A 184 38.75 2.56 5.34
C ILE A 184 39.13 4.04 5.41
N ALA A 185 39.52 4.55 6.58
CA ALA A 185 39.96 5.95 6.74
C ALA A 185 41.22 6.27 5.91
N ALA A 186 42.21 5.37 5.87
CA ALA A 186 43.41 5.51 5.06
C ALA A 186 43.11 5.48 3.54
N THR A 187 42.16 4.64 3.12
CA THR A 187 41.76 4.51 1.70
C THR A 187 40.95 5.72 1.21
N LEU A 188 40.06 6.24 2.07
CA LEU A 188 39.39 7.52 1.85
C LEU A 188 40.43 8.66 1.72
N GLY A 189 41.42 8.69 2.60
CA GLY A 189 42.47 9.70 2.62
C GLY A 189 41.86 11.10 2.71
N ASN A 190 42.23 11.98 1.78
CA ASN A 190 41.68 13.35 1.69
C ASN A 190 40.36 13.46 0.92
N LYS A 191 39.82 12.37 0.37
CA LYS A 191 38.65 12.43 -0.52
C LYS A 191 37.32 12.67 0.21
N LYS A 192 36.26 13.04 -0.53
CA LYS A 192 34.89 13.19 0.01
C LYS A 192 34.11 11.88 0.17
N ALA A 193 34.45 10.84 -0.61
CA ALA A 193 33.67 9.60 -0.68
C ALA A 193 34.52 8.33 -0.83
N ALA A 194 33.95 7.19 -0.46
CA ALA A 194 34.51 5.86 -0.71
C ALA A 194 33.41 4.86 -1.08
N ILE A 195 33.70 4.00 -2.06
CA ILE A 195 32.93 2.81 -2.40
C ILE A 195 33.58 1.63 -1.67
N LEU A 196 32.83 0.97 -0.79
CA LEU A 196 33.32 -0.14 0.02
C LEU A 196 32.91 -1.45 -0.67
N GLN A 197 33.87 -2.16 -1.27
CA GLN A 197 33.59 -3.31 -2.13
C GLN A 197 32.75 -4.38 -1.40
N ASN A 198 31.73 -4.90 -2.10
CA ASN A 198 30.72 -5.82 -1.57
C ASN A 198 29.92 -5.34 -0.35
N HIS A 199 30.03 -4.07 0.06
CA HIS A 199 29.48 -3.57 1.32
C HIS A 199 28.52 -2.37 1.13
N GLY A 200 28.93 -1.31 0.42
CA GLY A 200 28.09 -0.13 0.22
C GLY A 200 28.88 1.16 -0.01
N LEU A 201 28.29 2.31 0.36
CA LEU A 201 28.86 3.63 0.14
C LEU A 201 29.22 4.33 1.45
N LEU A 202 30.20 5.22 1.39
CA LEU A 202 30.56 6.11 2.49
C LEU A 202 30.87 7.52 1.98
N VAL A 203 30.40 8.53 2.68
CA VAL A 203 30.65 9.96 2.38
C VAL A 203 31.04 10.69 3.66
N ALA A 204 32.02 11.59 3.60
CA ALA A 204 32.56 12.32 4.74
C ALA A 204 32.91 13.76 4.35
N THR A 205 32.30 14.76 4.98
CA THR A 205 32.48 16.18 4.64
C THR A 205 32.43 17.13 5.84
N ASN A 206 32.59 18.43 5.58
CA ASN A 206 32.57 19.50 6.60
C ASN A 206 31.16 19.99 7.00
N THR A 207 30.07 19.50 6.39
CA THR A 207 28.68 19.88 6.76
C THR A 207 27.73 18.68 6.67
N ILE A 208 26.57 18.76 7.34
CA ILE A 208 25.57 17.69 7.25
C ILE A 208 24.92 17.71 5.86
N GLU A 209 24.58 18.89 5.35
CA GLU A 209 23.94 19.07 4.05
C GLU A 209 24.80 18.57 2.88
N ALA A 210 26.11 18.89 2.85
CA ALA A 210 27.00 18.37 1.82
C ALA A 210 27.17 16.84 1.92
N THR A 211 27.20 16.29 3.14
CA THR A 211 27.28 14.82 3.34
C THR A 211 26.03 14.13 2.80
N VAL A 212 24.84 14.66 3.10
CA VAL A 212 23.57 14.15 2.57
C VAL A 212 23.51 14.27 1.05
N PHE A 213 23.85 15.44 0.48
CA PHE A 213 23.86 15.65 -0.97
C PHE A 213 24.80 14.68 -1.69
N PHE A 214 26.07 14.62 -1.29
CA PHE A 214 27.03 13.77 -1.96
C PHE A 214 26.72 12.28 -1.75
N TYR A 215 26.01 11.88 -0.69
CA TYR A 215 25.51 10.50 -0.58
C TYR A 215 24.38 10.21 -1.58
N ILE A 216 23.39 11.11 -1.69
CA ILE A 216 22.29 10.99 -2.66
C ILE A 216 22.82 10.99 -4.10
N ALA A 217 23.77 11.87 -4.41
CA ALA A 217 24.41 11.95 -5.72
C ALA A 217 25.27 10.70 -6.04
N LEU A 218 25.94 10.11 -5.04
CA LEU A 218 26.73 8.90 -5.22
C LEU A 218 25.86 7.64 -5.43
N GLU A 219 24.75 7.52 -4.70
CA GLU A 219 23.74 6.47 -4.91
C GLU A 219 23.11 6.58 -6.30
N LYS A 220 22.73 7.80 -6.72
CA LYS A 220 22.20 8.07 -8.08
C LYS A 220 23.26 7.80 -9.17
N ALA A 221 24.52 8.13 -8.94
CA ALA A 221 25.62 7.79 -9.85
C ALA A 221 25.77 6.28 -10.02
N CYS A 222 25.73 5.51 -8.93
CA CYS A 222 25.73 4.05 -8.96
C CYS A 222 24.51 3.49 -9.72
N GLN A 223 23.32 4.05 -9.47
CA GLN A 223 22.08 3.67 -10.18
C GLN A 223 22.20 3.90 -11.70
N VAL A 224 22.63 5.10 -12.11
CA VAL A 224 22.81 5.46 -13.52
C VAL A 224 23.85 4.59 -14.19
N GLN A 225 25.00 4.33 -13.54
CA GLN A 225 26.02 3.48 -14.15
C GLN A 225 25.57 2.02 -14.28
N LEU A 226 24.87 1.44 -13.29
CA LEU A 226 24.32 0.09 -13.40
C LEU A 226 23.34 -0.05 -14.58
N LEU A 227 22.51 0.97 -14.82
CA LEU A 227 21.58 1.01 -15.95
C LEU A 227 22.31 1.20 -17.29
N ALA A 228 23.30 2.10 -17.34
CA ALA A 228 24.07 2.39 -18.54
C ALA A 228 24.95 1.20 -18.97
N ASP A 229 25.65 0.57 -18.03
CA ASP A 229 26.48 -0.62 -18.29
C ASP A 229 25.62 -1.81 -18.76
N ALA A 230 24.41 -1.99 -18.20
CA ALA A 230 23.48 -3.03 -18.63
C ALA A 230 22.90 -2.77 -20.03
N ALA A 231 22.52 -1.52 -20.34
CA ALA A 231 22.04 -1.15 -21.67
C ALA A 231 23.14 -1.23 -22.74
N ALA A 232 24.37 -0.86 -22.39
CA ALA A 232 25.55 -1.01 -23.24
C ALA A 232 25.80 -2.50 -23.56
N ALA A 233 25.87 -3.35 -22.54
CA ALA A 233 26.06 -4.80 -22.70
C ALA A 233 24.93 -5.46 -23.54
N GLY A 234 23.67 -5.09 -23.31
CA GLY A 234 22.52 -5.63 -24.06
C GLY A 234 22.42 -5.15 -25.52
N SER A 235 23.05 -4.02 -25.85
CA SER A 235 23.01 -3.43 -27.20
C SER A 235 24.33 -3.57 -27.99
N GLY A 236 25.36 -4.19 -27.40
CA GLY A 236 26.71 -4.30 -27.98
C GLY A 236 27.48 -2.98 -28.06
N HIS A 237 26.97 -1.91 -27.47
CA HIS A 237 27.62 -0.59 -27.42
C HIS A 237 28.52 -0.46 -26.19
N ALA A 238 29.39 0.56 -26.16
CA ALA A 238 30.17 0.93 -24.99
C ALA A 238 29.64 2.23 -24.35
N THR A 239 29.78 2.38 -23.04
CA THR A 239 29.43 3.63 -22.35
C THR A 239 30.42 4.75 -22.71
N ALA A 240 29.89 5.86 -23.23
CA ALA A 240 30.69 7.04 -23.53
C ALA A 240 31.07 7.78 -22.24
N LYS A 241 32.36 8.02 -22.03
CA LYS A 241 32.89 8.68 -20.83
C LYS A 241 33.22 10.14 -21.13
N ILE A 242 32.87 11.03 -20.22
CA ILE A 242 33.23 12.45 -20.24
C ILE A 242 34.76 12.57 -20.18
N THR A 243 35.33 13.53 -20.91
CA THR A 243 36.79 13.72 -20.97
C THR A 243 37.36 14.10 -19.60
N PRO A 244 38.64 13.80 -19.31
CA PRO A 244 39.31 14.31 -18.11
C PRO A 244 39.21 15.83 -17.97
N GLU A 245 39.31 16.56 -19.08
CA GLU A 245 39.26 18.01 -19.16
C GLU A 245 37.88 18.56 -18.76
N ASP A 246 36.81 18.02 -19.36
CA ASP A 246 35.43 18.37 -19.07
C ASP A 246 35.03 17.95 -17.65
N ALA A 247 35.45 16.77 -17.20
CA ALA A 247 35.20 16.30 -15.84
C ALA A 247 35.86 17.20 -14.78
N ILE A 248 37.10 17.67 -15.03
CA ILE A 248 37.77 18.67 -14.18
C ILE A 248 37.04 20.02 -14.20
N TYR A 249 36.50 20.44 -15.36
CA TYR A 249 35.72 21.66 -15.47
C TYR A 249 34.42 21.57 -14.66
N THR A 250 33.62 20.53 -14.88
CA THR A 250 32.37 20.29 -14.14
C THR A 250 32.61 20.13 -12.64
N TYR A 251 33.64 19.38 -12.22
CA TYR A 251 33.99 19.17 -10.81
C TYR A 251 34.21 20.49 -10.06
N LYS A 252 34.86 21.49 -10.69
CA LYS A 252 35.07 22.83 -10.09
C LYS A 252 33.75 23.55 -9.80
N THR A 253 32.69 23.23 -10.53
CA THR A 253 31.35 23.81 -10.38
C THR A 253 30.51 23.04 -9.35
N ASN A 254 30.29 21.73 -9.54
CA ASN A 254 29.36 20.95 -8.70
C ASN A 254 30.01 20.08 -7.60
N GLY A 255 31.31 19.80 -7.70
CA GLY A 255 32.05 18.92 -6.78
C GLY A 255 32.62 19.61 -5.53
N SER A 256 32.53 20.94 -5.41
CA SER A 256 33.05 21.67 -4.25
C SER A 256 32.17 21.53 -2.99
N LEU A 257 32.73 21.69 -1.79
CA LEU A 257 31.95 21.60 -0.55
C LEU A 257 30.93 22.75 -0.38
N LYS A 258 31.21 23.95 -0.94
CA LYS A 258 30.23 25.07 -1.04
C LYS A 258 29.03 24.64 -1.89
N ALA A 259 29.29 24.07 -3.07
CA ALA A 259 28.24 23.57 -3.95
C ALA A 259 27.48 22.39 -3.33
N GLY A 260 28.17 21.48 -2.63
CA GLY A 260 27.55 20.35 -1.94
C GLY A 260 26.57 20.77 -0.83
N TRP A 261 26.96 21.75 0.00
CA TRP A 261 26.06 22.29 1.02
C TRP A 261 24.81 22.93 0.39
N PHE A 262 25.00 23.74 -0.66
CA PHE A 262 23.88 24.40 -1.35
C PHE A 262 22.95 23.41 -2.07
N GLN A 263 23.50 22.40 -2.75
CA GLN A 263 22.71 21.36 -3.43
C GLN A 263 22.01 20.39 -2.45
N GLY A 264 22.48 20.29 -1.20
CA GLY A 264 21.80 19.54 -0.15
C GLY A 264 20.64 20.28 0.51
N LEU A 265 20.69 21.62 0.54
CA LEU A 265 19.70 22.45 1.23
C LEU A 265 18.23 22.19 0.80
N PRO A 266 17.88 21.93 -0.48
CA PRO A 266 16.51 21.62 -0.89
C PRO A 266 15.89 20.38 -0.23
N GLU A 267 16.69 19.33 0.04
CA GLU A 267 16.19 18.11 0.71
C GLU A 267 15.77 18.40 2.16
N PHE A 268 16.51 19.29 2.83
CA PHE A 268 16.15 19.78 4.17
C PHE A 268 14.96 20.73 4.12
N GLN A 269 14.86 21.63 3.13
CA GLN A 269 13.70 22.51 2.96
C GLN A 269 12.42 21.72 2.69
N LEU A 270 12.48 20.67 1.87
CA LEU A 270 11.36 19.77 1.60
C LEU A 270 10.90 19.02 2.86
N LEU A 271 11.85 18.59 3.70
CA LEU A 271 11.52 17.97 4.98
C LEU A 271 10.95 18.98 5.99
N GLU A 272 11.57 20.15 6.15
CA GLU A 272 11.10 21.23 7.05
C GLU A 272 9.68 21.69 6.68
N HIS A 273 9.37 21.77 5.38
CA HIS A 273 8.02 22.06 4.89
C HIS A 273 7.03 20.92 5.19
N ARG A 274 7.39 19.66 4.90
CA ARG A 274 6.55 18.47 5.15
C ARG A 274 6.24 18.26 6.63
N GLU A 275 7.19 18.56 7.51
CA GLU A 275 7.06 18.38 8.96
C GLU A 275 6.51 19.64 9.68
N GLY A 276 6.34 20.76 8.99
CA GLY A 276 6.00 22.07 9.59
C GLY A 276 7.05 22.58 10.59
N LEU A 277 8.24 21.97 10.63
CA LEU A 277 9.20 22.09 11.72
C LEU A 277 10.55 22.59 11.20
N THR A 278 10.91 23.80 11.62
CA THR A 278 12.23 24.40 11.39
C THR A 278 13.03 24.42 12.68
N TYR A 279 14.35 24.63 12.60
CA TYR A 279 15.15 24.82 13.81
C TYR A 279 14.65 25.99 14.68
N LYS A 280 14.06 27.04 14.08
CA LYS A 280 13.48 28.18 14.82
C LYS A 280 12.26 27.77 15.63
N SER A 281 11.29 27.06 15.04
CA SER A 281 10.11 26.59 15.79
C SER A 281 10.48 25.52 16.83
N TYR A 282 11.41 24.63 16.50
CA TYR A 282 11.99 23.67 17.45
C TYR A 282 12.63 24.36 18.67
N LYS A 283 13.51 25.36 18.45
CA LYS A 283 14.18 26.13 19.52
C LYS A 283 13.15 26.81 20.43
N SER A 284 12.13 27.47 19.87
CA SER A 284 11.08 28.14 20.65
C SER A 284 10.28 27.16 21.52
N ALA A 285 9.89 26.00 20.99
CA ALA A 285 9.18 24.98 21.77
C ALA A 285 10.03 24.40 22.91
N HIS A 286 11.32 24.15 22.67
CA HIS A 286 12.24 23.66 23.69
C HIS A 286 12.59 24.72 24.76
N GLN A 287 12.61 26.00 24.40
CA GLN A 287 12.78 27.09 25.37
C GLN A 287 11.51 27.29 26.23
N ALA A 288 10.31 27.18 25.66
CA ALA A 288 9.05 27.26 26.39
C ALA A 288 8.87 26.12 27.42
N SER A 289 9.36 24.91 27.12
CA SER A 289 9.36 23.80 28.09
C SER A 289 10.41 23.94 29.19
N CYS A 290 11.46 24.75 28.99
CA CYS A 290 12.50 25.00 30.00
C CYS A 290 12.27 26.26 30.86
N SER A 291 11.28 27.11 30.56
CA SER A 291 11.00 28.34 31.32
C SER A 291 10.13 28.16 32.57
N ILE A 292 9.68 26.92 32.86
CA ILE A 292 9.06 26.57 34.15
C ILE A 292 10.13 26.69 35.25
N SER A 293 10.02 27.72 36.07
CA SER A 293 11.06 28.10 37.04
C SER A 293 11.26 27.01 38.12
N PRO A 294 12.52 26.66 38.48
CA PRO A 294 12.78 25.69 39.53
C PRO A 294 12.35 26.23 40.90
N ILE A 295 11.53 25.46 41.61
CA ILE A 295 11.09 25.81 42.98
C ILE A 295 12.31 25.89 43.90
N ARG A 296 12.64 27.11 44.35
CA ARG A 296 13.77 27.36 45.27
C ARG A 296 13.58 26.62 46.59
N ARG A 297 14.37 25.56 46.80
CA ARG A 297 14.71 25.07 48.14
C ARG A 297 15.98 25.77 48.64
N SER A 298 15.83 26.79 49.47
CA SER A 298 16.88 27.34 50.33
C SER A 298 16.38 27.40 51.77
N ALA A 299 17.24 27.12 52.74
CA ALA A 299 16.83 26.74 54.09
C ALA A 299 17.12 27.80 55.18
N LYS A 300 16.46 27.61 56.33
CA LYS A 300 16.69 28.22 57.66
C LYS A 300 16.29 29.70 57.84
N THR A 301 15.25 29.92 58.64
CA THR A 301 15.36 30.70 59.90
C THR A 301 14.30 30.29 60.92
N LYS A 302 14.78 29.99 62.14
CA LYS A 302 14.18 30.12 63.50
C LYS A 302 12.71 29.75 63.77
N THR A 303 12.56 28.96 64.84
CA THR A 303 11.34 28.69 65.63
C THR A 303 10.74 29.96 66.26
N PRO A 304 9.44 29.91 66.63
CA PRO A 304 9.13 29.78 68.07
C PRO A 304 8.26 28.56 68.41
N SER A 305 7.96 28.38 69.70
CA SER A 305 7.28 27.24 70.32
C SER A 305 5.74 27.28 70.21
N ASN A 306 5.10 26.11 70.34
CA ASN A 306 4.28 25.78 71.50
C ASN A 306 3.94 24.27 71.55
N GLU A 307 3.51 23.80 72.72
CA GLU A 307 3.29 22.38 73.04
C GLU A 307 1.81 21.95 72.94
N ALA A 308 1.58 20.68 73.32
CA ALA A 308 0.34 20.09 73.83
C ALA A 308 -0.68 19.45 72.85
N THR A 309 -0.72 18.11 72.92
CA THR A 309 -1.91 17.21 72.86
C THR A 309 -2.81 17.18 71.60
N GLY A 310 -3.22 16.02 71.06
CA GLY A 310 -2.83 14.63 71.36
C GLY A 310 -3.88 13.59 70.95
N ARG A 311 -3.45 12.32 70.73
CA ARG A 311 -4.26 11.13 70.34
C ARG A 311 -4.87 11.22 68.91
N LEU A 312 -5.17 10.12 68.20
CA LEU A 312 -5.07 8.67 68.51
C LEU A 312 -3.98 7.96 67.68
N SER A 313 -3.63 6.74 68.12
CA SER A 313 -2.80 5.79 67.39
C SER A 313 -3.47 4.42 67.31
N PHE A 314 -3.37 3.74 66.17
CA PHE A 314 -3.31 2.27 66.14
C PHE A 314 -2.31 1.82 65.07
N ARG A 315 -1.52 0.79 65.40
CA ARG A 315 -0.58 0.12 64.49
C ARG A 315 -1.20 -1.16 63.96
N ALA A 316 -0.83 -1.55 62.74
CA ALA A 316 -0.94 -2.93 62.27
C ALA A 316 0.34 -3.32 61.51
N SER A 317 1.10 -4.26 62.08
CA SER A 317 2.20 -5.01 61.45
C SER A 317 2.43 -6.26 62.32
N GLN A 318 3.06 -7.31 61.76
CA GLN A 318 2.78 -8.74 62.06
C GLN A 318 1.44 -9.17 61.41
N VAL A 319 1.25 -10.40 60.93
CA VAL A 319 1.94 -11.69 61.19
C VAL A 319 2.34 -12.39 59.87
N ILE A 320 3.35 -13.27 59.92
CA ILE A 320 3.68 -14.27 58.88
C ILE A 320 3.39 -15.68 59.46
N GLU A 321 3.10 -16.63 58.57
CA GLU A 321 2.73 -18.05 58.81
C GLU A 321 1.24 -18.34 59.03
N ALA A 322 0.65 -19.08 58.07
CA ALA A 322 -0.27 -20.20 58.31
C ALA A 322 -0.36 -21.09 57.06
N TYR A 323 -0.72 -22.37 57.25
CA TYR A 323 -1.13 -23.35 56.22
C TYR A 323 -0.16 -23.72 55.07
N LYS A 324 0.78 -24.62 55.40
CA LYS A 324 0.89 -25.86 54.62
C LYS A 324 -0.22 -26.83 55.08
N GLY A 325 -0.72 -27.69 54.19
CA GLY A 325 -1.41 -28.91 54.61
C GLY A 325 -2.54 -29.41 53.71
N HIS A 326 -2.21 -30.05 52.59
CA HIS A 326 -2.79 -31.35 52.16
C HIS A 326 -2.12 -31.82 50.85
N LEU A 327 -1.44 -32.96 50.91
CA LEU A 327 -1.20 -33.96 49.85
C LEU A 327 -0.07 -34.88 50.32
N GLY A 328 -0.41 -36.11 50.70
CA GLY A 328 0.55 -37.14 51.07
C GLY A 328 0.55 -38.26 50.03
N VAL A 329 1.71 -38.54 49.44
CA VAL A 329 2.06 -39.81 48.80
C VAL A 329 3.51 -40.11 49.18
N GLU A 330 3.82 -41.37 49.42
CA GLU A 330 5.12 -41.82 49.91
C GLU A 330 6.21 -41.77 48.82
N THR A 331 7.48 -41.81 49.25
CA THR A 331 8.63 -41.98 48.33
C THR A 331 9.35 -43.28 48.61
N HIS A 332 9.41 -44.15 47.59
CA HIS A 332 10.34 -45.29 47.57
C HIS A 332 11.35 -45.08 46.43
N LEU A 333 12.63 -45.31 46.75
CA LEU A 333 13.72 -45.19 45.79
C LEU A 333 13.73 -46.40 44.84
N LEU A 334 14.24 -46.19 43.62
CA LEU A 334 15.35 -46.99 43.10
C LEU A 334 16.12 -46.24 41.98
N ARG A 335 17.33 -46.71 41.67
CA ARG A 335 18.25 -46.13 40.68
C ARG A 335 18.06 -46.81 39.31
N THR A 336 18.26 -46.07 38.21
CA THR A 336 19.29 -46.34 37.16
C THR A 336 19.08 -45.47 35.91
N GLY A 337 20.19 -45.12 35.22
CA GLY A 337 20.17 -44.87 33.78
C GLY A 337 20.01 -43.42 33.32
N SER A 338 20.91 -42.99 32.43
CA SER A 338 20.84 -41.73 31.65
C SER A 338 20.77 -42.09 30.14
N PRO A 339 20.69 -41.12 29.21
CA PRO A 339 19.44 -40.46 28.87
C PRO A 339 19.09 -40.57 27.36
N MET A 340 17.82 -40.38 27.02
CA MET A 340 17.41 -40.00 25.64
C MET A 340 16.46 -38.81 25.69
N HIS A 341 16.58 -37.93 24.68
CA HIS A 341 15.59 -36.86 24.48
C HIS A 341 14.32 -37.44 23.86
N THR A 342 13.18 -37.19 24.49
CA THR A 342 11.87 -37.24 23.84
C THR A 342 11.10 -36.00 24.24
N ILE A 343 10.58 -35.29 23.24
CA ILE A 343 9.83 -34.05 23.40
C ILE A 343 8.40 -34.38 23.85
N LEU A 344 7.85 -33.63 24.81
CA LEU A 344 6.43 -33.19 24.86
C LEU A 344 6.17 -32.36 26.14
N ILE A 345 5.67 -31.13 25.94
CA ILE A 345 4.71 -30.38 26.79
C ILE A 345 5.02 -30.19 28.30
N PRO A 346 5.01 -28.91 28.74
CA PRO A 346 4.13 -28.55 29.86
C PRO A 346 3.11 -27.49 29.45
N ALA A 347 1.83 -27.86 29.45
CA ALA A 347 0.73 -26.91 29.36
C ALA A 347 0.40 -26.44 30.78
N PHE A 348 0.67 -25.16 31.10
CA PHE A 348 -0.02 -24.37 32.14
C PHE A 348 0.56 -22.94 32.20
N LEU A 349 0.19 -22.10 31.23
CA LEU A 349 -0.05 -20.68 31.53
C LEU A 349 -1.55 -20.44 31.36
N GLY A 350 -2.17 -19.86 32.39
CA GLY A 350 -3.59 -19.50 32.32
C GLY A 350 -3.82 -18.35 31.33
N PHE A 351 -4.95 -18.36 30.63
CA PHE A 351 -5.38 -17.26 29.79
C PHE A 351 -5.74 -16.03 30.64
N THR A 352 -4.73 -15.23 31.01
CA THR A 352 -4.94 -13.80 31.23
C THR A 352 -5.22 -13.18 29.87
N LEU A 353 -6.49 -13.10 29.49
CA LEU A 353 -6.97 -12.30 28.38
C LEU A 353 -6.65 -10.82 28.67
N THR A 354 -5.46 -10.39 28.28
CA THR A 354 -5.12 -8.98 28.13
C THR A 354 -6.15 -8.35 27.21
N LYS A 355 -6.79 -7.25 27.64
CA LYS A 355 -7.77 -6.53 26.82
C LYS A 355 -7.18 -6.27 25.42
N ALA A 356 -7.71 -6.92 24.40
CA ALA A 356 -7.33 -6.67 23.02
C ALA A 356 -7.63 -5.21 22.66
N ASN A 357 -6.83 -4.60 21.79
CA ASN A 357 -7.12 -3.25 21.33
C ASN A 357 -8.32 -3.30 20.38
N LEU A 358 -9.51 -2.94 20.87
CA LEU A 358 -10.78 -3.08 20.15
C LEU A 358 -10.86 -2.19 18.89
N PHE A 359 -10.02 -1.14 18.81
CA PHE A 359 -9.79 -0.39 17.58
C PHE A 359 -8.99 -1.21 16.55
N SER A 360 -7.90 -1.87 16.96
CA SER A 360 -7.07 -2.70 16.08
C SER A 360 -7.77 -3.99 15.59
N ARG A 361 -8.92 -4.38 16.16
CA ARG A 361 -9.76 -5.45 15.57
C ARG A 361 -10.56 -4.98 14.36
N ASN A 362 -10.78 -3.67 14.21
CA ASN A 362 -11.46 -3.09 13.05
C ASN A 362 -10.42 -2.72 11.97
N LEU A 363 -10.32 -3.59 10.96
CA LEU A 363 -9.43 -3.52 9.80
C LEU A 363 -9.73 -2.35 8.84
N ALA A 364 -10.65 -1.44 9.21
CA ALA A 364 -10.81 -0.14 8.55
C ALA A 364 -9.84 0.93 9.11
N TYR A 365 -9.29 0.74 10.33
CA TYR A 365 -8.28 1.65 10.90
C TYR A 365 -6.84 1.31 10.48
N GLU A 366 -6.59 0.11 9.98
CA GLU A 366 -5.24 -0.31 9.58
C GLU A 366 -4.83 0.30 8.23
N SER A 367 -3.56 0.67 8.11
CA SER A 367 -3.03 1.07 6.81
C SER A 367 -3.06 -0.13 5.86
N PRO A 368 -3.48 0.04 4.59
CA PRO A 368 -3.24 -0.97 3.58
C PRO A 368 -1.73 -1.17 3.30
N PHE A 369 -0.84 -0.23 3.64
CA PHE A 369 0.61 -0.33 3.35
C PHE A 369 1.50 -0.04 4.56
N VAL A 370 2.48 -0.93 4.84
CA VAL A 370 3.39 -0.84 6.00
C VAL A 370 4.24 0.43 5.98
N ASP A 371 4.68 0.86 4.80
CA ASP A 371 5.55 2.03 4.64
C ASP A 371 4.79 3.34 4.36
N HIS A 372 3.44 3.28 4.37
CA HIS A 372 2.57 4.45 4.47
C HIS A 372 1.71 4.38 5.76
N PRO A 373 2.31 4.34 6.97
CA PRO A 373 1.56 4.27 8.22
C PRO A 373 0.64 5.48 8.45
N GLN A 374 0.82 6.60 7.74
CA GLN A 374 -0.10 7.74 7.71
C GLN A 374 -1.46 7.46 7.03
N LEU A 375 -1.64 6.27 6.42
CA LEU A 375 -2.94 5.76 5.98
C LEU A 375 -3.60 4.88 7.05
N ALA A 376 -2.86 4.46 8.09
CA ALA A 376 -3.46 3.92 9.30
C ALA A 376 -3.95 5.08 10.17
N HIS A 377 -4.92 4.78 11.01
CA HIS A 377 -5.13 5.54 12.22
C HIS A 377 -4.21 4.99 13.31
N ASP A 378 -3.56 5.87 14.07
CA ASP A 378 -2.77 5.46 15.22
C ASP A 378 -3.69 4.92 16.33
N THR A 379 -3.94 3.61 16.30
CA THR A 379 -4.79 2.91 17.27
C THR A 379 -4.18 2.84 18.67
N ALA A 380 -2.90 3.21 18.85
CA ALA A 380 -2.31 3.43 20.17
C ALA A 380 -2.61 4.85 20.67
N ALA A 381 -2.38 5.88 19.86
CA ALA A 381 -2.73 7.26 20.23
C ALA A 381 -4.25 7.48 20.38
N LEU A 382 -5.10 6.83 19.58
CA LEU A 382 -6.57 6.82 19.80
C LEU A 382 -6.93 6.29 21.19
N ARG A 383 -6.26 5.21 21.62
CA ARG A 383 -6.46 4.58 22.94
C ARG A 383 -5.86 5.42 24.07
N ASP A 384 -4.68 5.99 23.88
CA ASP A 384 -3.93 6.66 24.95
C ASP A 384 -4.44 8.11 25.16
N ARG A 385 -4.92 8.78 24.11
CA ARG A 385 -5.74 10.01 24.24
C ARG A 385 -7.02 9.78 25.06
N SER A 386 -7.62 8.58 24.97
CA SER A 386 -8.78 8.16 25.79
C SER A 386 -8.43 7.86 27.25
N LEU A 387 -7.16 7.94 27.68
CA LEU A 387 -6.72 7.61 29.05
C LEU A 387 -6.05 8.79 29.79
N GLU A 388 -5.38 9.72 29.09
CA GLU A 388 -4.63 10.83 29.72
C GLU A 388 -5.26 12.23 29.55
N ARG A 389 -6.48 12.48 30.06
CA ARG A 389 -7.00 13.85 30.29
C ARG A 389 -8.20 13.99 31.24
N CYS A 390 -7.98 13.79 32.55
CA CYS A 390 -8.96 14.21 33.57
C CYS A 390 -8.82 15.71 33.93
N GLN A 391 -9.09 16.61 32.98
CA GLN A 391 -9.24 18.05 33.29
C GLN A 391 -10.07 18.79 32.24
N THR A 392 -11.21 19.34 32.67
CA THR A 392 -12.14 20.13 31.85
C THR A 392 -11.56 21.51 31.52
N ILE A 393 -11.67 21.93 30.26
CA ILE A 393 -11.42 23.32 29.82
C ILE A 393 -12.64 23.78 29.00
N ASP A 394 -12.97 25.07 29.06
CA ASP A 394 -14.10 25.65 28.33
C ASP A 394 -13.84 25.70 26.81
N ALA A 395 -14.79 25.22 26.02
CA ALA A 395 -14.74 25.16 24.56
C ALA A 395 -15.25 26.45 23.86
N SER A 396 -15.70 27.46 24.61
CA SER A 396 -16.32 28.70 24.08
C SER A 396 -15.46 29.53 23.10
N GLY A 397 -14.16 29.22 22.98
CA GLY A 397 -13.22 29.88 22.06
C GLY A 397 -12.88 29.12 20.77
N PHE A 398 -13.42 27.91 20.54
CA PHE A 398 -13.07 27.11 19.35
C PHE A 398 -13.60 27.73 18.05
N LYS A 399 -12.77 27.74 17.01
CA LYS A 399 -13.18 28.03 15.62
C LYS A 399 -12.95 26.80 14.76
N ASP A 400 -14.00 26.44 14.04
CA ASP A 400 -14.00 25.40 13.01
C ASP A 400 -13.33 25.93 11.73
N ASP A 401 -12.03 25.70 11.60
CA ASP A 401 -11.33 25.87 10.33
C ASP A 401 -11.66 24.66 9.43
N HIS A 402 -12.61 24.85 8.51
CA HIS A 402 -13.22 23.85 7.62
C HIS A 402 -12.28 23.13 6.62
N ASP A 403 -10.96 23.14 6.83
CA ASP A 403 -9.99 22.51 5.93
C ASP A 403 -9.93 20.99 6.11
N ALA A 404 -10.34 20.27 5.06
CA ALA A 404 -10.34 18.81 4.99
C ALA A 404 -8.92 18.24 4.81
N THR A 405 -8.07 18.41 5.84
CA THR A 405 -6.71 17.85 5.87
C THR A 405 -6.72 16.33 6.07
N PHE A 406 -5.57 15.70 5.93
CA PHE A 406 -5.41 14.23 5.88
C PHE A 406 -5.59 13.52 7.25
N TYR A 407 -5.76 14.29 8.34
CA TYR A 407 -5.72 13.83 9.72
C TYR A 407 -7.07 14.04 10.43
N GLY A 408 -7.37 13.15 11.38
CA GLY A 408 -8.68 13.06 12.04
C GLY A 408 -9.03 14.21 13.00
N GLY A 409 -10.29 14.23 13.44
CA GLY A 409 -10.81 15.17 14.43
C GLY A 409 -10.18 15.02 15.83
N ASP A 410 -10.49 15.95 16.73
CA ASP A 410 -9.96 15.95 18.10
C ASP A 410 -10.81 15.07 19.05
N PHE A 411 -10.46 13.79 19.18
CA PHE A 411 -11.17 12.80 20.01
C PHE A 411 -11.00 13.01 21.54
N SER A 412 -11.22 14.22 22.06
CA SER A 412 -10.75 14.61 23.40
C SER A 412 -11.75 14.46 24.56
N ASN A 413 -13.06 14.29 24.32
CA ASN A 413 -14.08 14.57 25.35
C ASN A 413 -14.95 13.41 25.87
N SER A 414 -14.86 12.18 25.34
CA SER A 414 -15.87 11.14 25.65
C SER A 414 -15.43 10.05 26.65
N PRO A 415 -15.90 10.08 27.92
CA PRO A 415 -15.73 8.99 28.88
C PRO A 415 -16.75 7.85 28.71
N PHE A 416 -17.44 7.75 27.57
CA PHE A 416 -18.47 6.77 27.28
C PHE A 416 -18.41 6.28 25.82
N ILE A 417 -18.86 5.05 25.57
CA ILE A 417 -19.24 4.64 24.20
C ILE A 417 -20.58 5.30 23.83
N TRP A 418 -20.83 5.51 22.54
CA TRP A 418 -22.08 6.14 22.09
C TRP A 418 -23.33 5.36 22.56
N GLY A 419 -24.16 6.01 23.38
CA GLY A 419 -25.36 5.41 23.99
C GLY A 419 -26.67 5.68 23.26
N GLY A 420 -26.70 6.56 22.26
CA GLY A 420 -27.93 6.96 21.53
C GLY A 420 -28.46 5.91 20.54
N GLY A 421 -27.73 4.81 20.35
CA GLY A 421 -28.03 3.78 19.36
C GLY A 421 -27.46 4.07 17.98
N VAL A 422 -27.61 3.11 17.08
CA VAL A 422 -27.08 3.17 15.70
C VAL A 422 -28.11 2.67 14.70
N ASN A 423 -27.99 3.12 13.46
CA ASN A 423 -28.70 2.59 12.31
C ASN A 423 -27.71 2.00 11.31
N PHE A 424 -27.96 0.76 10.90
CA PHE A 424 -27.18 0.04 9.89
C PHE A 424 -27.63 0.46 8.49
N THR A 425 -27.46 1.76 8.18
CA THR A 425 -27.97 2.42 6.96
C THR A 425 -27.46 1.80 5.65
N HIS A 426 -26.37 1.04 5.73
CA HIS A 426 -25.70 0.37 4.61
C HIS A 426 -25.75 -1.15 4.72
N SER A 427 -26.68 -1.70 5.53
CA SER A 427 -26.85 -3.14 5.74
C SER A 427 -25.53 -3.80 6.17
N VAL A 428 -25.21 -4.98 5.65
CA VAL A 428 -24.02 -5.77 5.97
C VAL A 428 -23.44 -6.41 4.71
N ALA A 429 -22.12 -6.62 4.70
CA ALA A 429 -21.40 -7.24 3.60
C ALA A 429 -20.38 -8.27 4.10
N SER A 430 -19.93 -9.14 3.20
CA SER A 430 -18.83 -10.08 3.49
C SER A 430 -18.05 -10.39 2.21
N GLY A 431 -16.77 -10.75 2.33
CA GLY A 431 -15.91 -10.89 1.16
C GLY A 431 -14.52 -11.46 1.39
N ASP A 432 -13.81 -11.61 0.26
CA ASP A 432 -12.53 -12.34 0.12
C ASP A 432 -12.49 -13.70 0.87
N PRO A 433 -13.47 -14.60 0.71
CA PRO A 433 -13.51 -15.83 1.49
C PRO A 433 -12.27 -16.72 1.29
N PHE A 434 -11.63 -17.11 2.40
CA PHE A 434 -10.71 -18.24 2.48
C PHE A 434 -11.48 -19.49 2.96
N ASP A 435 -10.78 -20.60 3.20
CA ASP A 435 -11.39 -21.85 3.67
C ASP A 435 -11.59 -21.91 5.19
N ASP A 436 -10.89 -21.06 5.97
CA ASP A 436 -11.02 -20.95 7.43
C ASP A 436 -11.55 -19.60 7.93
N SER A 437 -11.71 -18.61 7.04
CA SER A 437 -11.94 -17.22 7.41
C SER A 437 -12.61 -16.38 6.33
N VAL A 438 -13.33 -15.33 6.73
CA VAL A 438 -13.98 -14.37 5.82
C VAL A 438 -14.07 -12.98 6.45
N LEU A 439 -13.97 -11.93 5.63
CA LEU A 439 -14.22 -10.58 6.12
C LEU A 439 -15.72 -10.34 6.27
N LEU A 440 -16.11 -9.72 7.38
CA LEU A 440 -17.44 -9.19 7.64
C LEU A 440 -17.36 -7.66 7.71
N TRP A 441 -18.33 -6.98 7.11
CA TRP A 441 -18.36 -5.51 7.01
C TRP A 441 -19.75 -4.94 7.29
N THR A 442 -19.80 -3.75 7.88
CA THR A 442 -21.00 -2.91 7.99
C THR A 442 -20.63 -1.44 8.18
N ARG A 443 -21.61 -0.54 8.07
CA ARG A 443 -21.51 0.85 8.52
C ARG A 443 -22.66 1.16 9.48
N ALA A 444 -22.32 1.55 10.70
CA ALA A 444 -23.27 1.76 11.79
C ALA A 444 -23.32 3.24 12.16
N VAL A 445 -24.20 3.98 11.49
CA VAL A 445 -24.31 5.44 11.67
C VAL A 445 -25.00 5.71 13.01
N PRO A 446 -24.45 6.57 13.89
CA PRO A 446 -25.10 6.93 15.15
C PRO A 446 -26.48 7.56 14.91
N THR A 447 -27.45 7.16 15.73
CA THR A 447 -28.80 7.76 15.81
C THR A 447 -28.98 8.52 17.11
N SER A 448 -29.84 9.54 17.10
CA SER A 448 -30.16 10.31 18.31
C SER A 448 -31.63 10.70 18.37
N SER A 449 -32.25 10.50 19.53
CA SER A 449 -33.63 10.91 19.82
C SER A 449 -33.77 12.41 20.10
N SER A 450 -32.67 13.12 20.41
CA SER A 450 -32.63 14.58 20.53
C SER A 450 -32.20 15.28 19.23
N GLY A 451 -31.83 14.52 18.19
CA GLY A 451 -31.24 15.03 16.95
C GLY A 451 -29.75 15.37 17.04
N SER A 452 -29.16 15.44 18.24
CA SER A 452 -27.73 15.64 18.45
C SER A 452 -26.97 14.34 18.17
N LEU A 453 -26.22 14.27 17.08
CA LEU A 453 -25.23 13.21 16.82
C LEU A 453 -24.12 13.24 17.89
N PRO A 454 -23.33 12.16 18.04
CA PRO A 454 -22.07 12.24 18.77
C PRO A 454 -21.16 13.32 18.17
N ASP A 455 -20.30 13.88 19.02
CA ASP A 455 -19.13 14.64 18.61
C ASP A 455 -18.20 13.80 17.72
N GLN A 456 -17.15 14.43 17.15
CA GLN A 456 -16.05 13.74 16.46
C GLN A 456 -15.60 12.49 17.25
N ASP A 457 -15.54 12.70 18.56
CA ASP A 457 -14.83 12.02 19.63
C ASP A 457 -15.41 10.67 20.08
N VAL A 458 -16.68 10.39 19.83
CA VAL A 458 -17.37 9.30 20.54
C VAL A 458 -17.30 7.98 19.75
N PRO A 459 -16.61 6.94 20.25
CA PRO A 459 -16.57 5.65 19.57
C PRO A 459 -17.91 4.90 19.71
N ILE A 460 -18.31 4.24 18.63
CA ILE A 460 -19.34 3.20 18.63
C ILE A 460 -18.66 1.85 18.85
N CYS A 461 -19.19 1.07 19.79
CA CYS A 461 -18.85 -0.34 19.94
C CYS A 461 -19.88 -1.18 19.16
N LEU A 462 -19.40 -2.03 18.25
CA LEU A 462 -20.21 -3.10 17.68
C LEU A 462 -19.71 -4.46 18.17
N SER A 463 -20.64 -5.32 18.55
CA SER A 463 -20.43 -6.75 18.65
C SER A 463 -20.78 -7.42 17.32
N TYR A 464 -20.10 -8.50 16.96
CA TYR A 464 -20.46 -9.38 15.85
C TYR A 464 -20.55 -10.83 16.31
N LYS A 465 -21.31 -11.65 15.55
CA LYS A 465 -21.33 -13.10 15.67
C LYS A 465 -21.50 -13.75 14.29
N ILE A 466 -20.88 -14.91 14.09
CA ILE A 466 -21.07 -15.77 12.91
C ILE A 466 -21.44 -17.20 13.33
N SER A 467 -22.38 -17.81 12.62
CA SER A 467 -22.98 -19.11 12.95
C SER A 467 -23.40 -19.87 11.70
N THR A 468 -23.46 -21.20 11.76
CA THR A 468 -24.10 -22.02 10.71
C THR A 468 -25.64 -21.93 10.75
N SER A 469 -26.22 -21.52 11.88
CA SER A 469 -27.66 -21.40 12.07
C SER A 469 -28.18 -20.05 11.57
N LYS A 470 -29.22 -20.08 10.71
CA LYS A 470 -29.82 -18.89 10.08
C LYS A 470 -30.42 -17.90 11.08
N THR A 471 -30.77 -18.35 12.28
CA THR A 471 -31.28 -17.53 13.39
C THR A 471 -30.18 -17.04 14.35
N LEU A 472 -28.93 -17.49 14.17
CA LEU A 472 -27.78 -17.21 15.05
C LEU A 472 -28.09 -17.44 16.53
N SER A 473 -28.85 -18.49 16.82
CA SER A 473 -29.32 -18.92 18.15
C SER A 473 -28.49 -20.05 18.77
N GLU A 474 -27.63 -20.68 17.97
CA GLU A 474 -26.81 -21.86 18.28
C GLU A 474 -25.59 -21.86 17.34
N ASN A 475 -24.65 -22.80 17.52
CA ASN A 475 -23.52 -23.06 16.60
C ASN A 475 -22.76 -21.78 16.17
N ILE A 476 -22.54 -20.87 17.11
CA ILE A 476 -21.71 -19.67 16.91
C ILE A 476 -20.24 -20.14 16.87
N ILE A 477 -19.53 -19.79 15.81
CA ILE A 477 -18.14 -20.22 15.57
C ILE A 477 -17.14 -19.15 16.03
N ASP A 478 -17.41 -17.89 15.69
CA ASP A 478 -16.64 -16.72 16.14
C ASP A 478 -17.58 -15.56 16.52
N SER A 479 -17.13 -14.71 17.43
CA SER A 479 -17.84 -13.52 17.89
C SER A 479 -16.94 -12.54 18.65
N GLY A 480 -17.46 -11.34 18.90
CA GLY A 480 -16.90 -10.40 19.87
C GLY A 480 -17.00 -8.96 19.39
N GLU A 481 -16.27 -8.07 20.07
CA GLU A 481 -16.43 -6.63 19.92
C GLU A 481 -15.30 -5.99 19.08
N ALA A 482 -15.65 -4.95 18.33
CA ALA A 482 -14.77 -4.06 17.57
C ALA A 482 -15.34 -2.63 17.61
N PHE A 483 -14.48 -1.62 17.62
CA PHE A 483 -14.91 -0.21 17.70
C PHE A 483 -14.91 0.47 16.32
N THR A 484 -15.68 1.55 16.16
CA THR A 484 -15.66 2.44 14.99
C THR A 484 -15.96 3.90 15.37
N SER A 485 -15.62 4.84 14.48
CA SER A 485 -15.80 6.27 14.67
C SER A 485 -15.89 7.01 13.33
N TYR A 486 -16.18 8.32 13.38
CA TYR A 486 -16.17 9.24 12.24
C TYR A 486 -14.91 9.13 11.36
N ASP A 487 -13.78 8.85 12.01
CA ASP A 487 -12.44 8.72 11.42
C ASP A 487 -12.40 7.72 10.25
N VAL A 488 -13.16 6.62 10.34
CA VAL A 488 -13.35 5.58 9.30
C VAL A 488 -14.79 5.56 8.76
N ASP A 489 -15.48 6.70 8.84
CA ASP A 489 -16.88 6.91 8.43
C ASP A 489 -17.85 5.88 9.03
N TRP A 490 -17.65 5.54 10.31
CA TRP A 490 -18.47 4.59 11.07
C TRP A 490 -18.52 3.16 10.47
N THR A 491 -17.54 2.82 9.63
CA THR A 491 -17.39 1.46 9.08
C THR A 491 -16.73 0.51 10.08
N VAL A 492 -17.16 -0.74 10.09
CA VAL A 492 -16.51 -1.84 10.79
C VAL A 492 -16.18 -2.92 9.77
N LYS A 493 -14.90 -3.31 9.71
CA LYS A 493 -14.41 -4.46 8.94
C LYS A 493 -13.67 -5.40 9.88
N VAL A 494 -14.13 -6.63 10.03
CA VAL A 494 -13.51 -7.64 10.91
C VAL A 494 -13.27 -8.93 10.14
N GLU A 495 -12.20 -9.65 10.49
CA GLU A 495 -11.99 -11.01 10.00
C GLU A 495 -12.61 -12.01 10.97
N ALA A 496 -13.61 -12.76 10.50
CA ALA A 496 -14.15 -13.90 11.23
C ALA A 496 -13.32 -15.14 10.90
N THR A 497 -12.88 -15.88 11.92
CA THR A 497 -11.89 -16.98 11.81
C THR A 497 -12.39 -18.28 12.42
N GLY A 498 -11.62 -19.37 12.28
CA GLY A 498 -11.96 -20.69 12.83
C GLY A 498 -13.13 -21.39 12.12
N LEU A 499 -13.48 -20.91 10.92
CA LEU A 499 -14.55 -21.46 10.11
C LEU A 499 -14.14 -22.80 9.48
N HIS A 500 -15.13 -23.54 8.98
CA HIS A 500 -14.91 -24.76 8.20
C HIS A 500 -14.98 -24.44 6.71
N ALA A 501 -14.20 -25.17 5.91
CA ALA A 501 -14.16 -25.01 4.46
C ALA A 501 -15.51 -25.31 3.78
N ASP A 502 -15.72 -24.72 2.60
CA ASP A 502 -16.89 -24.91 1.72
C ASP A 502 -18.26 -24.69 2.39
N THR A 503 -18.31 -23.99 3.52
CA THR A 503 -19.48 -23.97 4.42
C THR A 503 -20.21 -22.64 4.36
N LYS A 504 -21.56 -22.68 4.33
CA LYS A 504 -22.40 -21.50 4.38
C LYS A 504 -22.65 -21.05 5.83
N TYR A 505 -22.51 -19.76 6.07
CA TYR A 505 -22.65 -19.11 7.36
C TYR A 505 -23.66 -17.95 7.30
N PHE A 506 -24.12 -17.55 8.48
CA PHE A 506 -24.93 -16.37 8.73
C PHE A 506 -24.25 -15.52 9.80
N TYR A 507 -24.25 -14.20 9.62
CA TYR A 507 -23.58 -13.27 10.52
C TYR A 507 -24.44 -12.04 10.79
N GLN A 508 -24.20 -11.40 11.93
CA GLN A 508 -24.96 -10.23 12.37
C GLN A 508 -24.09 -9.35 13.27
N PHE A 509 -24.24 -8.03 13.12
CA PHE A 509 -23.68 -7.03 14.03
C PHE A 509 -24.76 -6.55 15.01
N SER A 510 -24.34 -6.15 16.21
CA SER A 510 -25.21 -5.54 17.21
C SER A 510 -24.49 -4.44 17.97
N ASP A 511 -25.14 -3.28 18.12
CA ASP A 511 -24.66 -2.19 18.97
C ASP A 511 -24.44 -2.66 20.41
N CYS A 512 -23.25 -2.44 20.96
CA CYS A 512 -22.94 -2.82 22.34
C CYS A 512 -23.81 -2.09 23.37
N ALA A 513 -24.29 -0.87 23.08
CA ALA A 513 -25.12 -0.07 23.98
C ALA A 513 -26.61 -0.47 23.93
N THR A 514 -27.31 -0.17 22.83
CA THR A 514 -28.77 -0.36 22.72
C THR A 514 -29.19 -1.78 22.34
N LYS A 515 -28.24 -2.63 21.94
CA LYS A 515 -28.47 -3.95 21.32
C LYS A 515 -29.29 -3.90 20.02
N ALA A 516 -29.38 -2.73 19.37
CA ALA A 516 -29.86 -2.62 17.99
C ALA A 516 -29.13 -3.62 17.09
N LEU A 517 -29.86 -4.29 16.20
CA LEU A 517 -29.37 -5.38 15.37
C LEU A 517 -29.24 -4.96 13.91
N SER A 518 -28.18 -5.38 13.25
CA SER A 518 -28.09 -5.32 11.79
C SER A 518 -29.05 -6.32 11.14
N PRO A 519 -29.35 -6.16 9.83
CA PRO A 519 -29.82 -7.28 9.02
C PRO A 519 -28.90 -8.50 9.18
N ILE A 520 -29.47 -9.70 9.09
CA ILE A 520 -28.69 -10.94 9.08
C ILE A 520 -28.10 -11.10 7.67
N GLY A 521 -26.77 -11.03 7.58
CA GLY A 521 -26.04 -11.37 6.37
C GLY A 521 -25.88 -12.88 6.23
N SER A 522 -25.66 -13.34 5.00
CA SER A 522 -25.15 -14.70 4.77
C SER A 522 -23.83 -14.64 4.02
N THR A 523 -22.97 -15.62 4.23
CA THR A 523 -21.63 -15.70 3.64
C THR A 523 -21.19 -17.15 3.47
N ARG A 524 -20.02 -17.38 2.88
CA ARG A 524 -19.50 -18.72 2.61
C ARG A 524 -17.97 -18.72 2.52
N THR A 525 -17.34 -19.69 3.18
CA THR A 525 -15.92 -20.04 2.96
C THR A 525 -15.73 -20.79 1.65
N ILE A 526 -14.59 -20.59 0.98
CA ILE A 526 -14.25 -21.42 -0.19
C ILE A 526 -13.92 -22.86 0.24
N ALA A 527 -13.97 -23.81 -0.69
CA ALA A 527 -13.43 -25.13 -0.42
C ALA A 527 -11.90 -25.06 -0.29
N SER A 528 -11.36 -25.85 0.65
CA SER A 528 -9.93 -25.85 0.96
C SER A 528 -9.07 -26.19 -0.26
N PRO A 529 -7.84 -25.66 -0.37
CA PRO A 529 -6.84 -26.10 -1.34
C PRO A 529 -6.46 -27.59 -1.24
N ASN A 530 -7.12 -28.41 -0.40
CA ASN A 530 -6.97 -29.87 -0.34
C ASN A 530 -8.25 -30.66 -0.72
N THR A 531 -9.39 -30.01 -0.92
CA THR A 531 -10.65 -30.67 -1.32
C THR A 531 -10.58 -31.12 -2.78
N PRO A 532 -10.94 -32.36 -3.18
CA PRO A 532 -11.03 -32.74 -4.60
C PRO A 532 -12.21 -32.05 -5.33
N ALA A 533 -12.06 -31.60 -6.58
CA ALA A 533 -13.10 -30.82 -7.31
C ALA A 533 -14.50 -31.44 -7.30
N ARG A 534 -14.59 -32.78 -7.33
CA ARG A 534 -15.87 -33.52 -7.30
C ARG A 534 -16.65 -33.38 -5.98
N PHE A 535 -16.05 -32.77 -4.97
CA PHE A 535 -16.65 -32.48 -3.66
C PHE A 535 -16.74 -30.99 -3.37
N VAL A 536 -16.12 -30.11 -4.19
CA VAL A 536 -16.28 -28.65 -4.11
C VAL A 536 -17.74 -28.28 -4.32
N ASN A 537 -18.24 -27.32 -3.56
CA ASN A 537 -19.65 -26.96 -3.44
C ASN A 537 -20.56 -28.15 -3.03
N GLY A 538 -20.04 -29.06 -2.20
CA GLY A 538 -20.70 -30.33 -1.88
C GLY A 538 -20.91 -31.23 -3.11
N GLY A 539 -20.08 -31.10 -4.15
CA GLY A 539 -20.18 -31.83 -5.41
C GLY A 539 -21.19 -31.25 -6.42
N ARG A 540 -21.79 -30.09 -6.14
CA ARG A 540 -22.61 -29.34 -7.10
C ARG A 540 -21.73 -28.51 -8.04
N ALA A 541 -22.30 -28.00 -9.14
CA ALA A 541 -21.66 -26.93 -9.88
C ALA A 541 -21.47 -25.69 -8.98
N LEU A 542 -20.34 -25.01 -9.10
CA LEU A 542 -20.10 -23.72 -8.42
C LEU A 542 -20.67 -22.61 -9.30
N VAL A 543 -21.53 -21.74 -8.75
CA VAL A 543 -22.13 -20.64 -9.51
C VAL A 543 -21.57 -19.30 -9.06
N LEU A 544 -20.90 -18.60 -9.97
CA LEU A 544 -20.53 -17.20 -9.79
C LEU A 544 -21.64 -16.31 -10.38
N ALA A 545 -21.87 -15.13 -9.82
CA ALA A 545 -22.57 -14.02 -10.49
C ALA A 545 -21.58 -12.88 -10.78
N ILE A 546 -21.53 -12.40 -12.02
CA ILE A 546 -20.50 -11.50 -12.54
C ILE A 546 -21.12 -10.16 -12.94
N PHE A 547 -20.54 -9.07 -12.46
CA PHE A 547 -21.05 -7.70 -12.65
C PHE A 547 -19.93 -6.71 -13.01
N SER A 548 -20.32 -5.64 -13.71
CA SER A 548 -19.55 -4.41 -13.82
C SER A 548 -20.46 -3.21 -14.13
N CYS A 549 -19.93 -2.00 -14.02
CA CYS A 549 -20.51 -0.79 -14.61
C CYS A 549 -21.88 -0.42 -14.04
N SER A 550 -21.88 -0.05 -12.75
CA SER A 550 -23.06 0.40 -12.01
C SER A 550 -23.14 1.92 -11.84
N GLN A 551 -23.19 2.67 -12.95
CA GLN A 551 -23.41 4.12 -12.91
C GLN A 551 -24.75 4.46 -12.25
N TYR A 552 -24.69 5.11 -11.08
CA TYR A 552 -25.83 5.40 -10.20
C TYR A 552 -26.96 6.17 -10.89
N GLN A 553 -26.61 7.16 -11.70
CA GLN A 553 -27.56 8.05 -12.36
C GLN A 553 -28.26 7.39 -13.57
N ALA A 554 -27.74 6.26 -14.08
CA ALA A 554 -28.17 5.67 -15.35
C ALA A 554 -29.37 4.70 -15.23
N GLY A 555 -29.65 4.17 -14.03
CA GLY A 555 -30.73 3.22 -13.78
C GLY A 555 -30.77 2.75 -12.34
N TRP A 556 -31.77 1.94 -11.95
CA TRP A 556 -31.82 1.24 -10.66
C TRP A 556 -31.07 -0.09 -10.73
N PHE A 557 -30.56 -0.54 -9.59
CA PHE A 557 -29.71 -1.73 -9.50
C PHE A 557 -30.47 -3.06 -9.47
N ASN A 558 -31.49 -3.19 -10.33
CA ASN A 558 -32.34 -4.36 -10.46
C ASN A 558 -31.53 -5.66 -10.73
N ALA A 559 -30.37 -5.54 -11.38
CA ALA A 559 -29.44 -6.65 -11.63
C ALA A 559 -28.97 -7.35 -10.34
N TYR A 560 -28.51 -6.59 -9.34
CA TYR A 560 -28.03 -7.15 -8.07
C TYR A 560 -29.15 -7.80 -7.27
N GLY A 561 -30.34 -7.17 -7.23
CA GLY A 561 -31.53 -7.75 -6.61
C GLY A 561 -31.93 -9.07 -7.27
N TYR A 562 -32.03 -9.10 -8.61
CA TYR A 562 -32.38 -10.32 -9.34
C TYR A 562 -31.32 -11.42 -9.17
N ALA A 563 -30.04 -11.08 -9.17
CA ALA A 563 -28.98 -12.04 -8.88
C ALA A 563 -29.13 -12.67 -7.48
N THR A 564 -29.38 -11.84 -6.47
CA THR A 564 -29.51 -12.25 -5.06
C THR A 564 -30.75 -13.11 -4.80
N TYR A 565 -31.89 -12.76 -5.39
CA TYR A 565 -33.19 -13.38 -5.07
C TYR A 565 -33.69 -14.38 -6.11
N ASN A 566 -33.11 -14.43 -7.32
CA ASN A 566 -33.60 -15.24 -8.44
C ASN A 566 -32.50 -16.07 -9.15
N THR A 567 -31.30 -16.21 -8.55
CA THR A 567 -30.27 -17.15 -9.01
C THR A 567 -29.75 -18.03 -7.87
N SER A 568 -28.93 -19.02 -8.18
CA SER A 568 -28.28 -19.91 -7.21
C SER A 568 -26.80 -19.56 -7.00
N ALA A 569 -26.41 -18.29 -7.16
CA ALA A 569 -25.02 -17.85 -7.01
C ALA A 569 -24.47 -18.15 -5.60
N ASP A 570 -23.32 -18.84 -5.55
CA ASP A 570 -22.59 -19.13 -4.33
C ASP A 570 -21.61 -17.99 -3.96
N ILE A 571 -21.07 -17.28 -4.97
CA ILE A 571 -20.08 -16.19 -4.87
C ILE A 571 -20.45 -15.07 -5.85
N PHE A 572 -20.27 -13.82 -5.44
CA PHE A 572 -20.57 -12.63 -6.26
C PHE A 572 -19.27 -11.93 -6.65
N VAL A 573 -18.94 -11.88 -7.93
CA VAL A 573 -17.72 -11.29 -8.49
C VAL A 573 -18.07 -9.98 -9.20
N HIS A 574 -17.39 -8.89 -8.84
CA HIS A 574 -17.65 -7.59 -9.46
C HIS A 574 -16.35 -7.05 -10.06
N LEU A 575 -16.25 -7.13 -11.38
CA LEU A 575 -15.03 -6.90 -12.17
C LEU A 575 -14.60 -5.43 -12.16
N GLY A 576 -15.56 -4.51 -12.03
CA GLY A 576 -15.26 -3.12 -11.75
C GLY A 576 -16.33 -2.11 -12.16
N ASP A 577 -16.05 -0.81 -11.99
CA ASP A 577 -16.98 0.32 -12.05
C ASP A 577 -18.08 0.22 -11.01
N TYR A 578 -17.64 -0.07 -9.79
CA TYR A 578 -18.55 -0.17 -8.66
C TYR A 578 -19.15 1.21 -8.34
N ILE A 579 -18.33 2.28 -8.46
CA ILE A 579 -18.81 3.67 -8.46
C ILE A 579 -18.19 4.43 -9.64
N TYR A 580 -18.86 5.51 -10.04
CA TYR A 580 -18.36 6.55 -10.96
C TYR A 580 -18.15 7.83 -10.14
N GLU A 581 -17.24 8.72 -10.54
CA GLU A 581 -17.05 10.04 -9.93
C GLU A 581 -17.99 11.14 -10.44
N SER A 582 -18.57 10.92 -11.61
CA SER A 582 -19.03 12.04 -12.42
C SER A 582 -20.34 12.55 -11.85
N LEU A 583 -20.62 13.84 -12.02
CA LEU A 583 -22.00 14.30 -11.90
C LEU A 583 -22.83 13.69 -13.03
N GLY A 584 -22.25 13.63 -14.23
CA GLY A 584 -22.67 12.79 -15.35
C GLY A 584 -24.00 13.21 -15.99
N ASN A 585 -24.30 12.63 -17.16
CA ASN A 585 -25.59 12.80 -17.83
C ASN A 585 -26.45 11.55 -17.60
N GLY A 586 -27.06 11.49 -16.41
CA GLY A 586 -27.91 10.37 -16.00
C GLY A 586 -29.21 10.22 -16.79
N ALA A 587 -29.88 9.09 -16.58
CA ALA A 587 -31.25 8.88 -17.03
C ALA A 587 -32.20 9.84 -16.28
N ARG A 588 -33.33 10.20 -16.90
CA ARG A 588 -34.33 11.12 -16.32
C ARG A 588 -35.22 10.44 -15.26
N ILE A 589 -34.59 9.85 -14.24
CA ILE A 589 -35.21 9.02 -13.19
C ILE A 589 -35.14 9.62 -11.78
N GLY A 590 -34.66 10.86 -11.65
CA GLY A 590 -34.50 11.53 -10.35
C GLY A 590 -33.25 11.12 -9.55
N ARG A 591 -32.56 10.03 -9.91
CA ARG A 591 -31.25 9.67 -9.34
C ARG A 591 -30.18 10.66 -9.80
N GLN A 592 -29.85 11.64 -8.95
CA GLN A 592 -28.74 12.56 -9.15
C GLN A 592 -27.57 12.20 -8.22
N THR A 593 -26.36 12.28 -8.76
CA THR A 593 -25.14 12.29 -7.94
C THR A 593 -25.04 13.62 -7.21
N LEU A 594 -24.85 13.58 -5.88
CA LEU A 594 -24.60 14.77 -5.08
C LEU A 594 -23.10 15.10 -4.98
N GLY A 595 -22.78 16.38 -4.80
CA GLY A 595 -21.43 16.88 -4.58
C GLY A 595 -20.78 17.38 -5.87
N ARG A 596 -19.56 16.90 -6.14
CA ARG A 596 -18.70 17.26 -7.28
C ARG A 596 -18.00 16.02 -7.85
N GLU A 597 -17.15 16.21 -8.86
CA GLU A 597 -16.13 15.23 -9.23
C GLU A 597 -15.26 14.86 -8.01
N LEU A 598 -14.96 13.58 -7.85
CA LEU A 598 -14.34 13.05 -6.63
C LEU A 598 -12.85 13.34 -6.57
N ALA A 599 -12.42 14.14 -5.59
CA ALA A 599 -11.02 14.48 -5.37
C ALA A 599 -10.49 14.04 -3.99
N THR A 600 -11.29 14.18 -2.93
CA THR A 600 -10.88 13.96 -1.53
C THR A 600 -11.52 12.70 -0.92
N ILE A 601 -11.00 12.27 0.24
CA ILE A 601 -11.53 11.15 1.02
C ILE A 601 -13.03 11.33 1.34
N ARG A 602 -13.45 12.57 1.65
CA ARG A 602 -14.86 12.95 1.87
C ARG A 602 -15.71 12.76 0.61
N ASP A 603 -15.20 13.18 -0.55
CA ASP A 603 -15.92 13.01 -1.81
C ASP A 603 -16.13 11.50 -2.10
N TYR A 604 -15.07 10.68 -2.03
CA TYR A 604 -15.15 9.24 -2.31
C TYR A 604 -16.09 8.51 -1.32
N ARG A 605 -16.01 8.81 -0.02
CA ARG A 605 -16.95 8.32 1.00
C ARG A 605 -18.39 8.72 0.70
N GLN A 606 -18.64 9.98 0.34
CA GLN A 606 -19.97 10.46 -0.05
C GLN A 606 -20.50 9.73 -1.30
N ARG A 607 -19.64 9.35 -2.25
CA ARG A 607 -20.06 8.54 -3.40
C ARG A 607 -20.49 7.14 -2.99
N LEU A 608 -19.66 6.45 -2.22
CA LEU A 608 -19.91 5.09 -1.74
C LEU A 608 -21.21 5.04 -0.91
N ASN A 609 -21.46 6.06 -0.09
CA ASN A 609 -22.71 6.24 0.65
C ASN A 609 -23.97 6.14 -0.22
N HIS A 610 -24.01 6.78 -1.40
CA HIS A 610 -25.18 6.71 -2.32
C HIS A 610 -25.40 5.31 -2.90
N LEU A 611 -24.32 4.57 -3.19
CA LEU A 611 -24.37 3.32 -3.94
C LEU A 611 -24.55 2.09 -3.04
N VAL A 612 -23.80 2.04 -1.93
CA VAL A 612 -23.78 0.90 -1.01
C VAL A 612 -25.13 0.76 -0.27
N GLY A 613 -25.86 1.86 -0.06
CA GLY A 613 -27.12 1.90 0.68
C GLY A 613 -28.28 1.16 0.01
N GLU A 614 -28.29 1.09 -1.33
CA GLU A 614 -29.27 0.30 -2.10
C GLU A 614 -28.80 -1.15 -2.37
N PHE A 615 -27.51 -1.44 -2.16
CA PHE A 615 -26.84 -2.62 -2.69
C PHE A 615 -26.78 -3.80 -1.70
N MET A 616 -26.49 -3.52 -0.43
CA MET A 616 -26.00 -4.54 0.52
C MET A 616 -27.11 -5.31 1.26
N SER A 617 -28.37 -5.20 0.81
CA SER A 617 -29.52 -5.91 1.39
C SER A 617 -29.65 -7.34 0.85
N GLY A 618 -28.65 -8.19 1.16
CA GLY A 618 -28.73 -9.65 0.99
C GLY A 618 -27.55 -10.36 0.31
N ILE A 619 -26.58 -9.61 -0.22
CA ILE A 619 -25.46 -10.18 -1.00
C ILE A 619 -24.49 -10.98 -0.11
N SER A 620 -24.05 -12.13 -0.62
CA SER A 620 -23.25 -13.12 0.10
C SER A 620 -21.88 -13.31 -0.54
N ALA A 621 -20.80 -13.29 0.27
CA ALA A 621 -19.44 -13.62 -0.15
C ALA A 621 -18.99 -12.93 -1.47
N MET A 622 -18.76 -11.61 -1.39
CA MET A 622 -18.28 -10.83 -2.53
C MET A 622 -16.76 -10.98 -2.75
N ILE A 623 -16.37 -11.17 -4.01
CA ILE A 623 -15.01 -10.91 -4.47
C ILE A 623 -15.07 -9.67 -5.36
N LEU A 624 -14.90 -8.51 -4.73
CA LEU A 624 -14.89 -7.22 -5.41
C LEU A 624 -13.50 -6.94 -5.98
N ILE A 625 -13.48 -6.43 -7.21
CA ILE A 625 -12.27 -5.99 -7.89
C ILE A 625 -12.32 -4.45 -8.04
N LEU A 626 -11.23 -3.78 -7.65
CA LEU A 626 -11.21 -2.31 -7.46
C LEU A 626 -11.18 -1.56 -8.79
N ARG A 627 -12.29 -0.87 -9.08
CA ARG A 627 -12.40 0.05 -10.21
C ARG A 627 -13.47 1.12 -9.91
N ILE A 628 -13.06 2.38 -9.79
CA ILE A 628 -13.88 3.61 -9.63
C ILE A 628 -13.63 4.50 -10.86
N ILE A 629 -14.61 4.63 -11.76
CA ILE A 629 -14.37 5.29 -13.06
C ILE A 629 -14.46 6.83 -13.02
N VAL A 630 -13.71 7.43 -13.96
CA VAL A 630 -13.39 8.82 -14.48
C VAL A 630 -14.43 9.38 -15.46
N PRO A 631 -14.06 10.30 -16.36
CA PRO A 631 -13.00 10.19 -17.43
C PRO A 631 -11.47 10.12 -17.13
N ASN A 632 -10.70 9.58 -18.09
CA ASN A 632 -9.20 9.40 -18.21
C ASN A 632 -8.07 8.72 -17.19
N LEU A 633 -7.72 7.50 -16.48
CA LEU A 633 -8.01 6.00 -15.97
C LEU A 633 -6.82 5.34 -15.15
N GLU A 634 -7.03 4.54 -14.10
CA GLU A 634 -6.09 3.39 -13.74
C GLU A 634 -4.67 3.65 -13.14
N ARG A 635 -4.60 3.53 -11.82
CA ARG A 635 -4.03 2.30 -11.21
C ARG A 635 -4.66 2.10 -9.82
N ALA A 636 -5.52 1.07 -9.70
CA ALA A 636 -6.92 1.28 -9.32
C ALA A 636 -7.58 2.27 -10.28
N ARG A 637 -8.77 1.98 -10.83
CA ARG A 637 -9.56 3.10 -11.39
C ARG A 637 -9.90 4.00 -10.21
N VAL A 638 -9.17 5.10 -10.17
CA VAL A 638 -9.48 6.42 -9.59
C VAL A 638 -10.13 7.29 -10.68
N ALA A 639 -10.07 6.76 -11.92
CA ALA A 639 -10.52 7.23 -13.21
C ALA A 639 -10.76 6.02 -14.19
N ASP A 640 -11.57 6.18 -15.25
CA ASP A 640 -11.45 5.84 -16.74
C ASP A 640 -10.28 6.66 -17.41
N ASN A 641 -9.43 6.41 -18.53
CA ASN A 641 -7.92 6.50 -19.15
C ASN A 641 -6.36 6.39 -18.55
N ALA A 642 -5.61 7.41 -18.00
CA ALA A 642 -4.60 7.52 -16.83
C ALA A 642 -3.53 6.45 -16.43
N TRP A 643 -2.81 5.85 -17.35
CA TRP A 643 -1.46 5.30 -17.07
C TRP A 643 -0.71 5.78 -15.79
N LYS A 644 0.07 4.86 -15.21
CA LYS A 644 1.02 4.98 -14.08
C LYS A 644 1.13 6.28 -13.25
N ALA A 645 1.32 7.46 -13.85
CA ALA A 645 1.63 8.74 -13.21
C ALA A 645 0.69 9.93 -13.56
N GLY A 646 -0.46 9.70 -14.19
CA GLY A 646 -1.43 10.79 -14.42
C GLY A 646 -2.55 10.45 -15.40
N THR A 647 -3.64 11.18 -15.31
CA THR A 647 -4.80 11.20 -16.22
C THR A 647 -4.51 11.89 -17.56
N ALA A 648 -5.40 11.72 -18.55
CA ALA A 648 -5.29 12.45 -19.82
C ALA A 648 -5.70 13.93 -19.68
N ASP A 649 -6.44 14.28 -18.62
CA ASP A 649 -6.85 15.66 -18.29
C ASP A 649 -6.06 16.26 -17.10
N SER A 650 -5.44 15.44 -16.27
CA SER A 650 -4.83 15.80 -14.98
C SER A 650 -3.60 14.94 -14.71
N ASN A 651 -2.58 15.44 -14.02
CA ASN A 651 -1.39 14.68 -13.61
C ASN A 651 -0.66 15.47 -12.52
N ASP A 652 0.45 14.94 -12.00
CA ASP A 652 1.21 15.61 -10.92
C ASP A 652 2.11 16.77 -11.42
N THR A 653 1.71 17.47 -12.50
CA THR A 653 2.27 18.77 -12.92
C THR A 653 1.35 19.92 -12.50
N SER A 654 1.85 21.17 -12.47
CA SER A 654 1.05 22.32 -12.04
C SER A 654 -0.23 22.54 -12.84
N SER A 655 -0.21 22.29 -14.16
CA SER A 655 -1.43 22.31 -15.00
C SER A 655 -2.34 21.11 -14.70
N GLY A 656 -1.77 19.93 -14.47
CA GLY A 656 -2.52 18.72 -14.15
C GLY A 656 -3.26 18.78 -12.81
N CYS A 657 -2.64 19.32 -11.75
CA CYS A 657 -3.31 19.50 -10.45
C CYS A 657 -4.37 20.62 -10.49
N SER A 658 -4.26 21.56 -11.43
CA SER A 658 -5.24 22.63 -11.66
C SER A 658 -6.56 22.16 -12.28
N PHE A 659 -6.62 20.93 -12.80
CA PHE A 659 -7.86 20.31 -13.30
C PHE A 659 -8.86 20.00 -12.16
N SER A 660 -8.37 19.65 -10.98
CA SER A 660 -9.22 19.29 -9.84
C SER A 660 -9.92 20.52 -9.24
N PRO A 661 -11.25 20.51 -9.06
CA PRO A 661 -11.98 21.52 -8.28
C PRO A 661 -11.62 21.56 -6.78
N SER A 662 -10.60 20.81 -6.33
CA SER A 662 -9.99 20.90 -5.00
C SER A 662 -8.50 21.25 -5.03
N GLY A 663 -7.90 21.45 -6.21
CA GLY A 663 -6.45 21.60 -6.39
C GLY A 663 -5.61 20.35 -6.06
N ALA A 664 -6.24 19.21 -5.75
CA ALA A 664 -5.53 17.98 -5.40
C ALA A 664 -4.91 17.33 -6.66
N CYS A 665 -3.64 16.94 -6.56
CA CYS A 665 -2.92 16.22 -7.60
C CYS A 665 -3.40 14.75 -7.72
N PHE A 666 -3.02 14.07 -8.80
CA PHE A 666 -3.49 12.71 -9.09
C PHE A 666 -3.04 11.70 -8.03
N THR A 667 -1.82 11.83 -7.51
CA THR A 667 -1.33 10.98 -6.42
C THR A 667 -2.18 11.09 -5.14
N ASP A 668 -2.59 12.29 -4.73
CA ASP A 668 -3.42 12.49 -3.53
C ASP A 668 -4.84 11.95 -3.72
N ARG A 669 -5.44 12.26 -4.88
CA ARG A 669 -6.75 11.74 -5.32
C ARG A 669 -6.79 10.22 -5.27
N LYS A 670 -5.70 9.57 -5.68
CA LYS A 670 -5.53 8.13 -5.70
C LYS A 670 -5.39 7.51 -4.31
N LEU A 671 -4.63 8.13 -3.41
CA LEU A 671 -4.54 7.70 -2.01
C LEU A 671 -5.91 7.79 -1.31
N ALA A 672 -6.65 8.87 -1.56
CA ALA A 672 -8.02 9.06 -1.04
C ALA A 672 -9.00 7.98 -1.54
N ALA A 673 -8.98 7.67 -2.84
CA ALA A 673 -9.84 6.65 -3.44
C ALA A 673 -9.55 5.23 -2.91
N VAL A 674 -8.27 4.87 -2.79
CA VAL A 674 -7.82 3.58 -2.27
C VAL A 674 -8.20 3.42 -0.79
N ARG A 675 -7.97 4.45 0.03
CA ARG A 675 -8.39 4.45 1.44
C ARG A 675 -9.91 4.28 1.58
N ALA A 676 -10.71 5.09 0.87
CA ALA A 676 -12.17 4.98 0.90
C ALA A 676 -12.66 3.57 0.51
N TYR A 677 -12.04 2.95 -0.49
CA TYR A 677 -12.38 1.58 -0.91
C TYR A 677 -12.01 0.53 0.14
N HIS A 678 -10.84 0.62 0.80
CA HIS A 678 -10.46 -0.30 1.87
C HIS A 678 -11.32 -0.14 3.14
N GLU A 679 -11.82 1.07 3.42
CA GLU A 679 -12.79 1.35 4.50
C GLU A 679 -14.18 0.75 4.19
N TRP A 680 -14.68 0.95 2.97
CA TRP A 680 -16.06 0.63 2.60
C TRP A 680 -16.30 -0.77 2.03
N MET A 681 -15.25 -1.58 1.80
CA MET A 681 -15.37 -2.88 1.14
C MET A 681 -14.77 -4.04 1.95
N PRO A 682 -15.40 -5.22 1.97
CA PRO A 682 -14.91 -6.41 2.67
C PRO A 682 -13.79 -7.09 1.88
N ILE A 683 -12.69 -6.37 1.65
CA ILE A 683 -11.48 -6.85 0.96
C ILE A 683 -10.24 -6.75 1.86
N ARG A 684 -9.35 -7.74 1.73
CA ARG A 684 -8.07 -7.80 2.45
C ARG A 684 -6.97 -7.08 1.67
N GLN A 685 -5.95 -6.63 2.40
CA GLN A 685 -4.66 -6.33 1.79
C GLN A 685 -3.99 -7.66 1.37
N VAL A 686 -3.49 -7.73 0.13
CA VAL A 686 -2.86 -8.96 -0.38
C VAL A 686 -1.39 -9.08 0.07
N ASP A 687 -0.68 -7.95 0.05
CA ASP A 687 0.66 -7.79 0.59
C ASP A 687 0.80 -6.33 1.03
N ALA A 688 1.09 -6.07 2.30
CA ALA A 688 1.18 -4.72 2.83
C ALA A 688 2.50 -4.01 2.45
N GLN A 689 3.45 -4.69 1.81
CA GLN A 689 4.64 -4.07 1.20
C GLN A 689 4.42 -3.68 -0.27
N ASP A 690 3.42 -4.27 -0.96
CA ASP A 690 3.11 -3.98 -2.37
C ASP A 690 1.97 -2.96 -2.47
N LYS A 691 2.36 -1.69 -2.58
CA LYS A 691 1.56 -0.45 -2.35
C LYS A 691 0.26 -0.29 -3.14
N LEU A 692 -0.03 -1.15 -4.10
CA LEU A 692 -1.29 -1.14 -4.88
C LEU A 692 -1.75 -2.57 -5.20
N ARG A 693 -1.36 -3.57 -4.40
CA ARG A 693 -1.63 -4.97 -4.72
C ARG A 693 -3.05 -5.41 -4.39
N ILE A 694 -3.87 -5.40 -5.43
CA ILE A 694 -5.24 -5.93 -5.45
C ILE A 694 -5.38 -7.26 -6.20
N TRP A 695 -4.37 -7.67 -7.00
CA TRP A 695 -4.38 -8.97 -7.71
C TRP A 695 -4.02 -10.13 -6.77
N ARG A 696 -4.85 -11.18 -6.79
CA ARG A 696 -4.87 -12.29 -5.83
C ARG A 696 -5.35 -13.58 -6.49
N ASN A 697 -5.13 -14.73 -5.87
CA ASN A 697 -5.50 -16.03 -6.44
C ASN A 697 -6.09 -16.92 -5.35
N PHE A 698 -7.30 -17.42 -5.57
CA PHE A 698 -7.98 -18.34 -4.67
C PHE A 698 -7.85 -19.77 -5.22
N GLN A 699 -7.18 -20.65 -4.49
CA GLN A 699 -7.02 -22.06 -4.85
C GLN A 699 -8.16 -22.85 -4.23
N ILE A 700 -8.93 -23.57 -5.06
CA ILE A 700 -10.15 -24.26 -4.63
C ILE A 700 -10.05 -25.77 -4.95
N ASP A 701 -8.83 -26.34 -4.96
CA ASP A 701 -8.53 -27.79 -4.79
C ASP A 701 -7.02 -28.17 -4.90
N ASN A 702 -6.75 -29.49 -4.84
CA ASN A 702 -5.56 -30.15 -4.31
C ASN A 702 -4.40 -30.47 -5.28
N ALA A 703 -3.18 -30.14 -4.84
CA ALA A 703 -1.91 -30.65 -5.37
C ALA A 703 -1.56 -32.09 -4.88
N GLY A 704 -2.48 -33.05 -4.97
CA GLY A 704 -2.31 -34.39 -4.39
C GLY A 704 -2.90 -35.52 -5.23
N HIS A 705 -2.13 -36.60 -5.34
CA HIS A 705 -2.44 -37.89 -6.01
C HIS A 705 -2.77 -37.86 -7.51
N SER A 706 -2.55 -39.02 -8.14
CA SER A 706 -2.72 -39.29 -9.56
C SER A 706 -4.18 -39.57 -9.94
N THR A 707 -4.61 -39.03 -11.07
CA THR A 707 -5.99 -39.07 -11.63
C THR A 707 -7.06 -38.32 -10.84
N VAL A 708 -8.05 -37.80 -11.58
CA VAL A 708 -9.23 -37.00 -11.16
C VAL A 708 -9.04 -35.47 -11.08
N TRP A 709 -10.00 -34.83 -11.73
CA TRP A 709 -10.26 -33.42 -12.05
C TRP A 709 -10.19 -32.42 -10.85
N LYS A 710 -9.81 -31.15 -11.16
CA LYS A 710 -9.40 -30.04 -10.25
C LYS A 710 -9.90 -28.64 -10.76
N LYS A 711 -9.68 -27.48 -10.10
CA LYS A 711 -10.23 -26.13 -10.42
C LYS A 711 -9.42 -24.98 -9.79
N CYS A 712 -9.18 -23.89 -10.51
CA CYS A 712 -8.40 -22.74 -10.05
C CYS A 712 -9.01 -21.37 -10.45
N PHE A 713 -8.93 -20.38 -9.56
CA PHE A 713 -9.44 -19.02 -9.79
C PHE A 713 -8.34 -17.97 -9.58
N VAL A 714 -8.00 -17.27 -10.65
CA VAL A 714 -6.96 -16.24 -10.72
C VAL A 714 -7.65 -14.88 -10.86
N PHE A 715 -7.40 -13.94 -9.95
CA PHE A 715 -7.98 -12.60 -10.01
C PHE A 715 -6.88 -11.62 -10.37
N TRP A 716 -6.98 -11.09 -11.60
CA TRP A 716 -5.97 -10.25 -12.23
C TRP A 716 -6.52 -8.84 -12.48
N LEU A 717 -5.63 -7.89 -12.73
CA LEU A 717 -5.92 -6.45 -12.75
C LEU A 717 -4.86 -5.69 -13.55
N PRO A 718 -5.19 -5.08 -14.70
CA PRO A 718 -4.24 -4.29 -15.46
C PRO A 718 -3.83 -2.99 -14.75
N GLY A 719 -2.75 -2.40 -15.23
CA GLY A 719 -2.25 -1.09 -14.84
C GLY A 719 -1.29 -0.54 -15.89
N ARG A 720 -1.83 0.30 -16.78
CA ARG A 720 -1.25 0.82 -18.03
C ARG A 720 0.14 1.47 -17.96
N SER A 721 0.79 1.49 -19.12
CA SER A 721 2.13 2.05 -19.32
C SER A 721 2.16 3.50 -19.83
N LEU A 722 1.25 3.90 -20.70
CA LEU A 722 1.12 5.28 -21.26
C LEU A 722 -0.36 5.58 -21.52
N GLY A 723 -0.74 6.85 -21.34
CA GLY A 723 -2.11 7.31 -21.40
C GLY A 723 -2.62 7.48 -22.82
N ASP A 724 -3.92 7.36 -22.94
CA ASP A 724 -4.64 7.11 -24.17
C ASP A 724 -5.91 7.96 -24.22
N GLY A 725 -6.26 8.40 -25.44
CA GLY A 725 -7.63 8.70 -25.81
C GLY A 725 -8.09 7.59 -26.75
N TYR A 726 -9.38 7.28 -26.71
CA TYR A 726 -10.04 6.13 -27.37
C TYR A 726 -9.57 5.85 -28.81
N VAL A 727 -9.27 6.89 -29.61
CA VAL A 727 -8.54 6.74 -30.88
C VAL A 727 -7.25 7.56 -30.83
N SER A 728 -6.11 6.88 -30.94
CA SER A 728 -4.78 7.49 -31.03
C SER A 728 -3.88 6.66 -31.93
N GLU A 729 -3.54 7.21 -33.10
CA GLU A 729 -2.60 6.61 -34.07
C GLU A 729 -1.27 6.24 -33.39
N TYR A 730 -0.79 7.10 -32.49
CA TYR A 730 0.41 6.84 -31.69
C TYR A 730 0.26 5.59 -30.79
N ILE A 731 -0.83 5.47 -30.02
CA ILE A 731 -1.04 4.30 -29.15
C ILE A 731 -1.16 3.02 -29.98
N ASN A 732 -1.88 3.07 -31.11
CA ASN A 732 -2.00 1.92 -32.03
C ASN A 732 -0.62 1.51 -32.61
N SER A 733 0.24 2.48 -32.93
CA SER A 733 1.60 2.24 -33.46
C SER A 733 2.54 1.54 -32.47
N ILE A 734 2.32 1.73 -31.15
CA ILE A 734 3.16 1.13 -30.09
C ILE A 734 2.51 -0.09 -29.42
N ALA A 735 1.27 -0.45 -29.77
CA ALA A 735 0.54 -1.59 -29.18
C ALA A 735 1.25 -2.95 -29.40
N THR A 736 2.09 -3.05 -30.43
CA THR A 736 2.89 -4.23 -30.78
C THR A 736 4.33 -4.20 -30.25
N PHE A 737 4.75 -3.15 -29.53
CA PHE A 737 6.10 -3.07 -28.97
C PHE A 737 6.26 -4.06 -27.80
N GLU A 738 7.30 -4.91 -27.85
CA GLU A 738 7.51 -5.97 -26.85
C GLU A 738 7.58 -5.45 -25.41
N ASN A 739 8.20 -4.29 -25.20
CA ASN A 739 8.33 -3.67 -23.88
C ASN A 739 7.03 -3.03 -23.36
N ARG A 740 6.00 -2.88 -24.19
CA ARG A 740 4.69 -2.41 -23.75
C ARG A 740 4.02 -3.52 -22.93
N SER A 741 3.56 -3.14 -21.74
CA SER A 741 2.99 -4.06 -20.77
C SER A 741 1.79 -3.42 -20.11
N LEU A 742 0.68 -4.14 -20.15
CA LEU A 742 -0.56 -3.80 -19.48
C LEU A 742 -0.50 -4.17 -17.98
N MET A 743 0.39 -5.08 -17.59
CA MET A 743 0.54 -5.56 -16.22
C MET A 743 1.70 -4.91 -15.44
N GLY A 744 2.84 -4.76 -16.12
CA GLY A 744 4.15 -4.64 -15.50
C GLY A 744 4.75 -6.00 -15.13
N ALA A 745 6.07 -6.14 -15.28
CA ALA A 745 6.79 -7.42 -15.23
C ALA A 745 6.57 -8.25 -13.95
N ALA A 746 6.38 -7.60 -12.79
CA ALA A 746 6.12 -8.30 -11.52
C ALA A 746 4.79 -9.08 -11.55
N GLN A 747 3.76 -8.49 -12.14
CA GLN A 747 2.44 -9.11 -12.25
C GLN A 747 2.37 -10.09 -13.43
N GLU A 748 3.02 -9.82 -14.56
CA GLU A 748 3.19 -10.80 -15.64
C GLU A 748 3.82 -12.10 -15.09
N LYS A 749 4.97 -11.97 -14.41
CA LYS A 749 5.67 -13.10 -13.78
C LYS A 749 4.81 -13.82 -12.75
N TRP A 750 4.03 -13.11 -11.94
CA TRP A 750 3.10 -13.71 -11.00
C TRP A 750 1.97 -14.48 -11.70
N LEU A 751 1.39 -13.93 -12.77
CA LEU A 751 0.33 -14.57 -13.55
C LEU A 751 0.84 -15.84 -14.22
N TYR A 752 1.97 -15.78 -14.91
CA TYR A 752 2.58 -16.93 -15.59
C TYR A 752 2.96 -18.04 -14.59
N ASN A 753 3.58 -17.68 -13.45
CA ASN A 753 3.86 -18.64 -12.37
C ASN A 753 2.57 -19.26 -11.79
N THR A 754 1.48 -18.50 -11.69
CA THR A 754 0.20 -18.97 -11.17
C THR A 754 -0.50 -19.91 -12.15
N LEU A 755 -0.49 -19.59 -13.45
CA LEU A 755 -1.04 -20.42 -14.53
C LEU A 755 -0.26 -21.73 -14.67
N SER A 756 1.07 -21.66 -14.83
CA SER A 756 1.94 -22.84 -14.87
C SER A 756 1.83 -23.67 -13.59
N GLY A 757 1.80 -23.04 -12.42
CA GLY A 757 1.57 -23.71 -11.13
C GLY A 757 0.21 -24.40 -11.05
N SER A 758 -0.86 -23.78 -11.57
CA SER A 758 -2.19 -24.41 -11.62
C SER A 758 -2.23 -25.62 -12.57
N LYS A 759 -1.46 -25.61 -13.66
CA LYS A 759 -1.26 -26.78 -14.52
C LYS A 759 -0.46 -27.88 -13.81
N ALA A 760 0.63 -27.53 -13.11
CA ALA A 760 1.40 -28.49 -12.33
C ALA A 760 0.60 -29.15 -11.20
N ARG A 761 -0.34 -28.41 -10.56
CA ARG A 761 -1.31 -29.00 -9.62
C ARG A 761 -2.37 -29.88 -10.32
N GLY A 762 -2.64 -29.63 -11.60
CA GLY A 762 -3.57 -30.37 -12.45
C GLY A 762 -4.97 -29.79 -12.55
N ALA A 763 -5.17 -28.49 -12.27
CA ALA A 763 -6.48 -27.81 -12.36
C ALA A 763 -7.17 -28.08 -13.71
N VAL A 764 -8.47 -28.39 -13.72
CA VAL A 764 -9.28 -28.33 -14.95
C VAL A 764 -9.37 -26.87 -15.36
N TRP A 765 -10.23 -26.11 -14.70
CA TRP A 765 -10.54 -24.73 -15.07
C TRP A 765 -9.53 -23.73 -14.49
N ARG A 766 -9.25 -22.67 -15.27
CA ARG A 766 -8.48 -21.49 -14.88
C ARG A 766 -9.29 -20.24 -15.20
N VAL A 767 -10.10 -19.78 -14.24
CA VAL A 767 -10.90 -18.57 -14.44
C VAL A 767 -10.04 -17.35 -14.08
N ILE A 768 -9.79 -16.48 -15.07
CA ILE A 768 -9.05 -15.22 -14.97
C ILE A 768 -10.07 -14.08 -14.92
N CYS A 769 -10.36 -13.59 -13.71
CA CYS A 769 -11.28 -12.48 -13.49
C CYS A 769 -10.53 -11.15 -13.68
N GLN A 770 -10.94 -10.32 -14.67
CA GLN A 770 -10.29 -9.05 -15.01
C GLN A 770 -11.29 -8.04 -15.63
N GLN A 771 -10.81 -6.92 -16.17
CA GLN A 771 -11.62 -5.71 -16.40
C GLN A 771 -12.10 -5.55 -17.84
N ILE A 772 -11.20 -5.67 -18.81
CA ILE A 772 -11.36 -5.12 -20.17
C ILE A 772 -11.34 -6.24 -21.21
N VAL A 773 -11.99 -6.07 -22.36
CA VAL A 773 -12.10 -7.16 -23.36
C VAL A 773 -10.69 -7.63 -23.79
N PHE A 774 -10.46 -8.94 -23.69
CA PHE A 774 -9.17 -9.58 -23.98
C PHE A 774 -9.04 -9.98 -25.45
N THR A 775 -10.14 -10.37 -26.06
CA THR A 775 -10.21 -10.70 -27.49
C THR A 775 -9.92 -9.46 -28.31
N GLN A 776 -9.15 -9.62 -29.40
CA GLN A 776 -8.89 -8.53 -30.32
C GLN A 776 -10.13 -8.32 -31.18
N LEU A 777 -10.69 -7.11 -31.19
CA LEU A 777 -11.95 -6.78 -31.87
C LEU A 777 -11.73 -5.68 -32.90
N ASN A 778 -11.88 -6.05 -34.17
CA ASN A 778 -11.92 -5.14 -35.31
C ASN A 778 -13.32 -4.51 -35.40
N GLU A 779 -13.45 -3.28 -34.94
CA GLU A 779 -14.68 -2.49 -35.00
C GLU A 779 -14.69 -1.65 -36.29
N SER A 780 -14.97 -2.30 -37.43
CA SER A 780 -15.04 -1.69 -38.77
C SER A 780 -13.75 -0.98 -39.25
N GLY A 781 -12.58 -1.43 -38.78
CA GLY A 781 -11.26 -0.88 -39.09
C GLY A 781 -10.60 -0.16 -37.92
N GLU A 782 -11.36 0.12 -36.86
CA GLU A 782 -10.84 0.65 -35.59
C GLU A 782 -10.68 -0.48 -34.55
N PHE A 783 -9.97 -0.20 -33.47
CA PHE A 783 -9.73 -1.12 -32.35
C PHE A 783 -9.89 -0.35 -31.05
N ASP A 784 -10.44 -0.97 -30.02
CA ASP A 784 -10.47 -0.36 -28.68
C ASP A 784 -9.05 -0.34 -28.09
N LEU A 785 -8.40 0.83 -28.16
CA LEU A 785 -7.06 1.05 -27.62
C LEU A 785 -7.04 1.16 -26.09
N ASP A 786 -8.22 1.24 -25.45
CA ASP A 786 -8.37 1.07 -24.01
C ASP A 786 -8.27 -0.41 -23.63
N ALA A 787 -8.94 -1.29 -24.40
CA ALA A 787 -8.90 -2.73 -24.22
C ALA A 787 -7.50 -3.35 -24.47
N TRP A 788 -7.43 -4.68 -24.45
CA TRP A 788 -6.17 -5.41 -24.73
C TRP A 788 -5.60 -5.14 -26.13
N ASP A 789 -6.37 -4.54 -27.04
CA ASP A 789 -5.89 -4.10 -28.35
C ASP A 789 -4.94 -2.90 -28.30
N GLY A 790 -5.00 -2.08 -27.26
CA GLY A 790 -3.92 -1.13 -26.94
C GLY A 790 -2.61 -1.79 -26.52
N TYR A 791 -2.60 -3.12 -26.34
CA TYR A 791 -1.55 -3.90 -25.65
C TYR A 791 -1.31 -5.27 -26.30
N ARG A 792 -1.49 -5.39 -27.63
CA ARG A 792 -1.37 -6.65 -28.41
C ARG A 792 -0.08 -7.44 -28.14
N ALA A 793 1.06 -6.78 -27.92
CA ALA A 793 2.30 -7.47 -27.53
C ALA A 793 2.21 -8.19 -26.17
N ASN A 794 1.50 -7.60 -25.19
CA ASN A 794 1.24 -8.26 -23.92
C ASN A 794 0.17 -9.36 -24.05
N ARG A 795 -0.87 -9.14 -24.88
CA ARG A 795 -1.90 -10.16 -25.20
C ARG A 795 -1.22 -11.42 -25.76
N ALA A 796 -0.32 -11.24 -26.72
CA ALA A 796 0.49 -12.31 -27.30
C ALA A 796 1.33 -13.03 -26.23
N ARG A 797 2.03 -12.33 -25.32
CA ARG A 797 2.78 -13.02 -24.23
C ARG A 797 1.90 -13.91 -23.35
N VAL A 798 0.64 -13.52 -23.08
CA VAL A 798 -0.30 -14.39 -22.35
C VAL A 798 -0.71 -15.60 -23.18
N LEU A 799 -1.08 -15.41 -24.46
CA LEU A 799 -1.50 -16.48 -25.35
C LEU A 799 -0.37 -17.48 -25.63
N ASN A 800 0.86 -17.00 -25.88
CA ASN A 800 2.06 -17.83 -26.01
C ASN A 800 2.32 -18.61 -24.71
N HIS A 801 2.27 -17.95 -23.55
CA HIS A 801 2.46 -18.66 -22.27
C HIS A 801 1.44 -19.79 -22.07
N LEU A 802 0.18 -19.58 -22.46
CA LEU A 802 -0.84 -20.63 -22.45
C LEU A 802 -0.54 -21.73 -23.47
N TYR A 803 -0.23 -21.37 -24.72
CA TYR A 803 0.00 -22.30 -25.83
C TYR A 803 1.25 -23.17 -25.64
N ASP A 804 2.42 -22.54 -25.42
CA ASP A 804 3.73 -23.20 -25.30
C ASP A 804 3.77 -24.19 -24.12
N ASN A 805 3.15 -23.80 -23.00
CA ASN A 805 3.06 -24.65 -21.81
C ASN A 805 1.84 -25.59 -21.86
N ARG A 806 1.04 -25.57 -22.93
CA ARG A 806 -0.20 -26.33 -23.16
C ARG A 806 -1.19 -26.22 -21.99
N ILE A 807 -1.54 -25.00 -21.61
CA ILE A 807 -2.42 -24.65 -20.50
C ILE A 807 -3.83 -24.38 -21.04
N SER A 808 -4.57 -25.47 -21.29
CA SER A 808 -5.96 -25.46 -21.74
C SER A 808 -6.95 -25.05 -20.64
N ASN A 809 -8.24 -25.01 -20.98
CA ASN A 809 -9.37 -24.80 -20.06
C ASN A 809 -9.26 -23.46 -19.29
N THR A 810 -8.69 -22.45 -19.96
CA THR A 810 -8.62 -21.09 -19.44
C THR A 810 -9.89 -20.34 -19.82
N VAL A 811 -10.47 -19.62 -18.85
CA VAL A 811 -11.63 -18.75 -19.04
C VAL A 811 -11.23 -17.34 -18.66
N ILE A 812 -11.40 -16.37 -19.54
CA ILE A 812 -11.21 -14.95 -19.22
C ILE A 812 -12.57 -14.31 -18.99
N LEU A 813 -12.69 -13.48 -17.95
CA LEU A 813 -13.90 -12.70 -17.67
C LEU A 813 -13.59 -11.22 -17.79
N ALA A 814 -14.46 -10.47 -18.46
CA ALA A 814 -14.31 -9.03 -18.68
C ALA A 814 -15.63 -8.27 -18.46
N GLY A 815 -15.55 -6.95 -18.47
CA GLY A 815 -16.67 -6.03 -18.53
C GLY A 815 -16.28 -4.81 -19.38
N ASP A 816 -16.16 -3.66 -18.73
CA ASP A 816 -15.75 -2.36 -19.28
C ASP A 816 -16.65 -1.84 -20.42
N SER A 817 -16.50 -2.41 -21.61
CA SER A 817 -17.20 -2.21 -22.90
C SER A 817 -18.72 -2.00 -22.91
N HIS A 818 -19.40 -2.09 -21.76
CA HIS A 818 -20.83 -1.88 -21.60
C HIS A 818 -21.69 -2.71 -22.58
N ALA A 819 -21.22 -3.90 -22.99
CA ALA A 819 -21.89 -4.84 -23.87
C ALA A 819 -21.54 -6.29 -23.46
N ASN A 820 -22.32 -7.26 -23.94
CA ASN A 820 -22.07 -8.69 -23.73
C ASN A 820 -21.26 -9.25 -24.90
N TRP A 821 -20.24 -10.05 -24.61
CA TRP A 821 -19.43 -10.71 -25.64
C TRP A 821 -19.06 -12.13 -25.21
N VAL A 822 -19.01 -13.06 -26.17
CA VAL A 822 -18.50 -14.43 -26.02
C VAL A 822 -17.52 -14.67 -27.15
N SER A 823 -16.28 -15.01 -26.82
CA SER A 823 -15.22 -15.24 -27.81
C SER A 823 -14.39 -16.47 -27.48
N ASP A 824 -13.92 -17.20 -28.49
CA ASP A 824 -12.91 -18.24 -28.30
C ASP A 824 -11.52 -17.60 -28.19
N LEU A 825 -10.65 -18.18 -27.36
CA LEU A 825 -9.26 -17.74 -27.26
C LEU A 825 -8.41 -18.55 -28.25
N ALA A 826 -8.18 -17.98 -29.44
CA ALA A 826 -7.25 -18.50 -30.43
C ALA A 826 -5.83 -17.91 -30.27
N HIS A 827 -4.82 -18.56 -30.86
CA HIS A 827 -3.51 -17.94 -31.06
C HIS A 827 -3.61 -16.91 -32.21
N PRO A 828 -3.02 -15.71 -32.11
CA PRO A 828 -3.14 -14.69 -33.15
C PRO A 828 -2.76 -15.21 -34.54
N ASN A 829 -3.65 -14.99 -35.51
CA ASN A 829 -3.55 -15.42 -36.92
C ASN A 829 -3.47 -16.95 -37.16
N ASP A 830 -3.80 -17.82 -36.20
CA ASP A 830 -3.91 -19.25 -36.47
C ASP A 830 -5.16 -19.58 -37.31
N THR A 831 -4.93 -19.78 -38.61
CA THR A 831 -5.94 -20.22 -39.60
C THR A 831 -5.82 -21.71 -39.91
N THR A 832 -5.04 -22.46 -39.12
CA THR A 832 -4.60 -23.83 -39.42
C THR A 832 -4.98 -24.87 -38.37
N THR A 833 -5.05 -24.50 -37.08
CA THR A 833 -5.49 -25.41 -36.00
C THR A 833 -6.80 -24.97 -35.34
N TYR A 834 -7.07 -23.65 -35.27
CA TYR A 834 -8.35 -23.11 -34.83
C TYR A 834 -9.43 -23.17 -35.94
N ASN A 835 -10.64 -23.60 -35.57
CA ASN A 835 -11.82 -23.63 -36.43
C ASN A 835 -13.02 -22.94 -35.73
N PRO A 836 -13.38 -21.71 -36.14
CA PRO A 836 -14.35 -20.87 -35.44
C PRO A 836 -15.79 -21.41 -35.52
N LEU A 837 -16.12 -22.31 -36.45
CA LEU A 837 -17.44 -22.93 -36.50
C LEU A 837 -17.64 -24.04 -35.45
N THR A 838 -16.59 -24.37 -34.68
CA THR A 838 -16.56 -25.54 -33.77
C THR A 838 -15.85 -25.32 -32.44
N GLY A 839 -15.09 -24.23 -32.27
CA GLY A 839 -14.18 -24.03 -31.13
C GLY A 839 -12.96 -24.97 -31.11
N THR A 840 -12.83 -25.89 -32.09
CA THR A 840 -11.66 -26.79 -32.19
C THR A 840 -10.39 -25.96 -32.32
N GLY A 841 -9.35 -26.26 -31.54
CA GLY A 841 -8.09 -25.53 -31.52
C GLY A 841 -8.04 -24.30 -30.60
N ALA A 842 -9.17 -23.87 -30.03
CA ALA A 842 -9.18 -22.81 -29.02
C ALA A 842 -8.44 -23.26 -27.74
N ILE A 843 -7.62 -22.37 -27.16
CA ILE A 843 -6.91 -22.61 -25.89
C ILE A 843 -7.73 -22.20 -24.65
N GLY A 844 -8.89 -21.58 -24.86
CA GLY A 844 -9.82 -21.14 -23.82
C GLY A 844 -11.00 -20.37 -24.40
N VAL A 845 -11.74 -19.65 -23.54
CA VAL A 845 -12.91 -18.84 -23.90
C VAL A 845 -12.93 -17.54 -23.08
N GLU A 846 -13.45 -16.46 -23.65
CA GLU A 846 -13.78 -15.21 -22.96
C GLU A 846 -15.29 -15.05 -22.79
N PHE A 847 -15.72 -14.66 -21.58
CA PHE A 847 -17.07 -14.21 -21.27
C PHE A 847 -17.01 -12.77 -20.74
N ALA A 848 -17.35 -11.80 -21.59
CA ALA A 848 -17.43 -10.39 -21.23
C ALA A 848 -18.89 -9.98 -20.98
N GLY A 849 -19.13 -9.20 -19.92
CA GLY A 849 -20.47 -8.84 -19.44
C GLY A 849 -20.87 -7.39 -19.64
N THR A 850 -22.14 -7.17 -19.99
CA THR A 850 -22.73 -5.83 -20.07
C THR A 850 -22.78 -5.11 -18.72
N ALA A 851 -23.05 -3.81 -18.78
CA ALA A 851 -23.18 -2.96 -17.62
C ALA A 851 -24.44 -3.25 -16.79
N VAL A 852 -24.31 -3.15 -15.46
CA VAL A 852 -25.41 -3.18 -14.50
C VAL A 852 -26.39 -2.02 -14.74
N THR A 853 -25.88 -0.81 -14.96
CA THR A 853 -26.72 0.36 -15.30
C THR A 853 -26.15 1.30 -16.36
N SER A 854 -24.83 1.36 -16.55
CA SER A 854 -24.17 2.31 -17.47
C SER A 854 -24.64 2.17 -18.93
N GLY A 855 -24.63 3.26 -19.69
CA GLY A 855 -25.15 3.32 -21.06
C GLY A 855 -24.47 2.35 -22.04
N SER A 856 -25.14 1.98 -23.14
CA SER A 856 -24.59 1.10 -24.17
C SER A 856 -23.47 1.77 -24.97
N ALA A 857 -22.35 1.06 -25.20
CA ALA A 857 -21.30 1.49 -26.12
C ALA A 857 -21.80 1.58 -27.57
N PHE A 858 -22.78 0.76 -27.97
CA PHE A 858 -23.38 0.82 -29.32
C PHE A 858 -24.34 2.03 -29.50
N GLY A 859 -24.58 2.81 -28.44
CA GLY A 859 -25.31 4.07 -28.51
C GLY A 859 -26.35 4.23 -27.41
N SER A 860 -26.47 5.46 -26.88
CA SER A 860 -27.42 5.79 -25.82
C SER A 860 -28.87 5.55 -26.29
N GLY A 861 -29.56 4.62 -25.64
CA GLY A 861 -30.95 4.26 -25.96
C GLY A 861 -31.14 3.46 -27.26
N ILE A 862 -30.08 2.81 -27.79
CA ILE A 862 -30.17 2.01 -29.02
C ILE A 862 -31.28 0.94 -28.95
N ALA A 863 -32.08 0.86 -30.01
CA ALA A 863 -33.10 -0.18 -30.15
C ALA A 863 -32.43 -1.56 -30.37
N PRO A 864 -32.92 -2.65 -29.75
CA PRO A 864 -32.32 -3.98 -29.89
C PRO A 864 -32.08 -4.41 -31.34
N THR A 865 -33.02 -4.15 -32.25
CA THR A 865 -32.89 -4.49 -33.68
C THR A 865 -31.76 -3.75 -34.42
N ALA A 866 -31.26 -2.63 -33.88
CA ALA A 866 -30.09 -1.92 -34.41
C ALA A 866 -28.80 -2.40 -33.74
N ALA A 867 -28.82 -2.71 -32.44
CA ALA A 867 -27.70 -3.37 -31.76
C ALA A 867 -27.45 -4.80 -32.31
N ASP A 868 -28.50 -5.51 -32.72
CA ASP A 868 -28.44 -6.79 -33.43
C ASP A 868 -27.74 -6.68 -34.79
N GLN A 869 -27.83 -5.53 -35.46
CA GLN A 869 -27.14 -5.28 -36.73
C GLN A 869 -25.65 -5.03 -36.50
N ILE A 870 -25.30 -4.21 -35.51
CA ILE A 870 -23.91 -3.98 -35.10
C ILE A 870 -23.26 -5.29 -34.66
N SER A 871 -23.94 -6.07 -33.80
CA SER A 871 -23.44 -7.36 -33.31
C SER A 871 -23.17 -8.37 -34.45
N ARG A 872 -24.01 -8.39 -35.50
CA ARG A 872 -23.76 -9.25 -36.67
C ARG A 872 -22.53 -8.81 -37.44
N VAL A 873 -22.40 -7.52 -37.74
CA VAL A 873 -21.21 -6.98 -38.43
C VAL A 873 -19.93 -7.27 -37.64
N LEU A 874 -19.96 -7.17 -36.31
CA LEU A 874 -18.82 -7.48 -35.45
C LEU A 874 -18.48 -8.98 -35.45
N VAL A 875 -19.47 -9.88 -35.36
CA VAL A 875 -19.26 -11.34 -35.45
C VAL A 875 -18.76 -11.74 -36.84
N ASP A 876 -19.39 -11.24 -37.91
CA ASP A 876 -19.01 -11.51 -39.30
C ASP A 876 -17.59 -11.01 -39.64
N ALA A 877 -17.09 -10.00 -38.92
CA ALA A 877 -15.76 -9.42 -39.09
C ALA A 877 -14.66 -10.04 -38.19
N ASN A 878 -15.01 -10.78 -37.14
CA ASN A 878 -14.07 -11.26 -36.12
C ASN A 878 -14.26 -12.75 -35.86
N ALA A 879 -13.41 -13.60 -36.47
CA ALA A 879 -13.51 -15.06 -36.37
C ALA A 879 -13.36 -15.63 -34.93
N ASP A 880 -12.77 -14.88 -34.00
CA ASP A 880 -12.69 -15.26 -32.58
C ASP A 880 -14.01 -14.96 -31.82
N LEU A 881 -14.85 -14.03 -32.32
CA LEU A 881 -16.05 -13.54 -31.64
C LEU A 881 -17.29 -14.38 -32.00
N GLN A 882 -17.71 -15.24 -31.07
CA GLN A 882 -18.85 -16.15 -31.26
C GLN A 882 -20.22 -15.47 -31.04
N TRP A 883 -20.29 -14.44 -30.19
CA TRP A 883 -21.53 -13.66 -29.98
C TRP A 883 -21.27 -12.27 -29.38
N SER A 884 -22.12 -11.32 -29.74
CA SER A 884 -22.18 -9.95 -29.20
C SER A 884 -23.63 -9.55 -28.91
N GLU A 885 -23.87 -8.76 -27.86
CA GLU A 885 -25.15 -8.07 -27.61
C GLU A 885 -24.94 -6.77 -26.80
N GLY A 886 -25.24 -5.62 -27.40
CA GLY A 886 -24.97 -4.31 -26.80
C GLY A 886 -26.17 -3.52 -26.28
N SER A 887 -27.43 -3.89 -26.54
CA SER A 887 -28.60 -3.10 -26.14
C SER A 887 -29.01 -3.28 -24.67
N TYR A 888 -28.91 -4.50 -24.12
CA TYR A 888 -29.44 -4.80 -22.79
C TYR A 888 -28.43 -4.50 -21.67
N ARG A 889 -28.95 -4.14 -20.49
CA ARG A 889 -28.18 -3.99 -19.23
C ARG A 889 -28.38 -5.24 -18.36
N GLY A 890 -27.55 -5.47 -17.35
CA GLY A 890 -27.75 -6.59 -16.44
C GLY A 890 -26.48 -7.18 -15.85
N PHE A 891 -26.35 -8.50 -15.95
CA PHE A 891 -25.25 -9.30 -15.40
C PHE A 891 -25.23 -10.68 -16.06
N PHE A 892 -24.21 -11.49 -15.78
CA PHE A 892 -24.22 -12.92 -16.15
C PHE A 892 -23.85 -13.82 -14.96
N THR A 893 -24.23 -15.10 -15.01
CA THR A 893 -23.73 -16.11 -14.08
C THR A 893 -22.82 -17.10 -14.80
N LEU A 894 -21.84 -17.65 -14.08
CA LEU A 894 -20.93 -18.66 -14.59
C LEU A 894 -21.10 -19.92 -13.75
N THR A 895 -21.71 -20.95 -14.34
CA THR A 895 -21.98 -22.25 -13.70
C THR A 895 -20.89 -23.24 -14.08
N ILE A 896 -20.11 -23.67 -13.08
CA ILE A 896 -18.84 -24.38 -13.27
C ILE A 896 -18.93 -25.81 -12.72
N ASP A 897 -19.07 -26.82 -13.59
CA ASP A 897 -19.00 -28.24 -13.22
C ASP A 897 -17.58 -28.82 -13.46
N LEU A 898 -17.43 -30.14 -13.63
CA LEU A 898 -16.13 -30.80 -13.88
C LEU A 898 -15.76 -30.91 -15.36
N ARG A 899 -16.74 -30.77 -16.26
CA ARG A 899 -16.67 -30.98 -17.72
C ARG A 899 -17.17 -29.77 -18.52
N HIS A 900 -17.92 -28.87 -17.92
CA HIS A 900 -18.48 -27.69 -18.59
C HIS A 900 -18.40 -26.43 -17.75
N ILE A 901 -18.42 -25.29 -18.46
CA ILE A 901 -18.73 -23.97 -17.92
C ILE A 901 -19.87 -23.39 -18.77
N ASN A 902 -20.94 -22.96 -18.11
CA ASN A 902 -22.08 -22.31 -18.75
C ASN A 902 -22.20 -20.86 -18.29
N ALA A 903 -22.09 -19.91 -19.21
CA ALA A 903 -22.37 -18.49 -19.00
C ALA A 903 -23.84 -18.21 -19.34
N THR A 904 -24.64 -17.83 -18.34
CA THR A 904 -26.04 -17.42 -18.52
C THR A 904 -26.12 -15.90 -18.40
N TYR A 905 -26.47 -15.21 -19.49
CA TYR A 905 -26.62 -13.76 -19.54
C TYR A 905 -28.06 -13.35 -19.18
N TYR A 906 -28.22 -12.36 -18.30
CA TYR A 906 -29.50 -11.90 -17.77
C TYR A 906 -29.78 -10.46 -18.25
N ALA A 907 -30.48 -10.35 -19.38
CA ALA A 907 -30.72 -9.12 -20.12
C ALA A 907 -31.97 -8.36 -19.62
N MET A 908 -31.77 -7.11 -19.16
CA MET A 908 -32.82 -6.20 -18.70
C MET A 908 -33.11 -5.11 -19.74
N ARG A 909 -34.37 -5.08 -20.22
CA ARG A 909 -34.83 -4.14 -21.26
C ARG A 909 -34.99 -2.70 -20.77
N ASN A 910 -35.24 -2.50 -19.48
CA ASN A 910 -35.36 -1.19 -18.89
C ASN A 910 -35.01 -1.24 -17.39
N ASN A 911 -34.05 -0.43 -16.98
CA ASN A 911 -33.59 -0.26 -15.60
C ASN A 911 -34.12 1.03 -14.94
N THR A 912 -34.93 1.83 -15.64
CA THR A 912 -35.57 3.03 -15.08
C THR A 912 -36.75 2.79 -14.10
N PRO A 913 -37.48 1.64 -14.13
CA PRO A 913 -38.45 1.30 -13.09
C PRO A 913 -37.78 0.69 -11.86
N THR A 914 -38.35 0.96 -10.68
CA THR A 914 -37.97 0.33 -9.40
C THR A 914 -38.51 -1.09 -9.21
N SER A 915 -39.31 -1.60 -10.17
CA SER A 915 -39.89 -2.94 -10.11
C SER A 915 -38.99 -3.98 -10.81
N LEU A 916 -38.84 -5.14 -10.17
CA LEU A 916 -38.11 -6.29 -10.72
C LEU A 916 -38.88 -6.91 -11.91
N SER A 917 -38.69 -6.31 -13.10
CA SER A 917 -39.07 -6.98 -14.36
C SER A 917 -38.22 -8.24 -14.56
N LYS A 918 -38.82 -9.30 -15.12
CA LYS A 918 -38.06 -10.53 -15.42
C LYS A 918 -37.10 -10.25 -16.60
N PRO A 919 -35.79 -10.51 -16.44
CA PRO A 919 -34.84 -10.40 -17.55
C PRO A 919 -35.10 -11.49 -18.60
N VAL A 920 -34.72 -11.20 -19.84
CA VAL A 920 -34.53 -12.20 -20.89
C VAL A 920 -33.24 -12.96 -20.59
N LYS A 921 -33.14 -14.22 -21.04
CA LYS A 921 -31.96 -15.05 -20.82
C LYS A 921 -31.39 -15.59 -22.13
N THR A 922 -30.07 -15.69 -22.18
CA THR A 922 -29.31 -16.40 -23.22
C THR A 922 -28.21 -17.22 -22.56
N ASP A 923 -27.97 -18.45 -23.02
CA ASP A 923 -27.05 -19.42 -22.42
C ASP A 923 -25.94 -19.80 -23.41
N TYR A 924 -24.68 -19.71 -22.98
CA TYR A 924 -23.50 -20.13 -23.74
C TYR A 924 -22.68 -21.14 -22.95
N ARG A 925 -22.32 -22.27 -23.58
CA ARG A 925 -21.70 -23.42 -22.91
C ARG A 925 -20.36 -23.79 -23.52
N ALA A 926 -19.29 -23.60 -22.77
CA ALA A 926 -18.00 -24.22 -23.04
C ALA A 926 -17.95 -25.64 -22.46
N GLN A 927 -17.31 -26.55 -23.18
CA GLN A 927 -17.00 -27.92 -22.76
C GLN A 927 -15.47 -28.08 -22.72
N LEU A 928 -14.96 -29.04 -21.95
CA LEU A 928 -13.54 -29.39 -22.03
C LEU A 928 -13.16 -29.82 -23.45
N ALA A 929 -11.98 -29.38 -23.89
CA ALA A 929 -11.22 -30.15 -24.86
C ALA A 929 -10.92 -31.52 -24.22
N GLU A 930 -11.38 -32.61 -24.85
CA GLU A 930 -10.95 -33.96 -24.49
C GLU A 930 -9.54 -34.17 -25.08
N ASP A 931 -8.57 -34.57 -24.25
CA ASP A 931 -7.21 -34.88 -24.70
C ASP A 931 -7.26 -36.02 -25.74
N GLN A 932 -6.62 -35.82 -26.89
CA GLN A 932 -6.26 -36.88 -27.85
C GLN A 932 -4.83 -37.38 -27.61
#